data_AF-A0A081C217-F1
#
_entry.id   AF-A0A081C217-F1
#
_cell.length_a   1.000
_cell.length_b   1.000
_cell.length_c   1.000
_cell.angle_alpha   90.00
_cell.angle_beta   90.00
_cell.angle_gamma   90.00
#
_symmetry.space_group_name_H-M   'P 1'
#
loop_
_entity.id
_entity.type
_entity.pdbx_description
1 polymer ?
#
loop_
_entity_poly.entity_id
_entity_poly.type
_entity_poly.pdbx_seq_one_letter_code
_entity_poly.pdbx_strand_id
1 'polypeptide(L)'
;MPIFEQIRDHLPTLYRPDKDDTGLLTIFLRAVAEVFEEINQEASNVLQSHWFAYTDRAIYSPYFTRSHQLLNLPFPAPNDPLLLGFPYIHDLARLAALLTLSPWREPPTLRELVEAYRLRIKRIVALYRNGLGTVNALRSMVEAQLPIDSELRDRPFWLEEFAPLVKRSLNAPTRGEPANMVGPLMRWTVTNDGLSSTPPTLYIQGVEPQEGFVAVAATENPLIELYQADDNYPRLGIAYLGTIDPGKTLRLRPAYRSWIGLDAGIQYSESVPTENGPADPTAPGPWQTLPGSPETTVVDIHQAHDYTLWIATNTDGAGALWRYNGQNWNSIVLNGDSQLYCLAENGEYLFIGTENGLLRMELYPENGSAFVANPISDSEGQAIYAIFHGADGLWWLGTANGVTRLNPDDTLQASALQGTEVYAISQDRTDTLYFGTALGLFQYQPDTGHWYWYEGKKHTEQEVDWKPFWPEKEGEEQNFPKAEQVFLPPVLCVHRGPDASLWIGTENGIARYVAHFVRGLTYETVLEAFPDLTTGPVFAIKEDARGLIWFCTDQGLFRYDGRDWWQFQDGVWVHLKRADTLYHDTPKPRGKWRFQRSASQWQRFNSKTLNWENISLEVRSIKKALVHTILWTDYIAADLGQWDSTEFTNPEPIDVTTLCVRYKPSEQRIVDGGIPAIPRLPVGSSIWRYLSMEPEDLKEPADRPSWTIEGRLLPPPPDLKAAGPGRYDIEIPPPSSNFDKAVFAFKPAARVWFSWEARSLLTVLVRLKKRSTDEHIDPAILDRVWQGVQQVRPAGIRTMLAVEENIVRGKNNG
;
A
#
# COMPACT_ATOMS: atom_id res chain seq x y z
N MET A 1 -56.64 17.23 36.89
CA MET A 1 -57.78 16.34 37.21
C MET A 1 -57.37 14.94 36.78
N PRO A 2 -57.81 13.88 37.47
CA PRO A 2 -57.62 12.50 37.01
C PRO A 2 -58.27 12.30 35.64
N ILE A 3 -57.69 11.48 34.76
CA ILE A 3 -58.21 11.26 33.40
C ILE A 3 -59.68 10.77 33.43
N PHE A 4 -60.07 9.98 34.43
CA PHE A 4 -61.46 9.54 34.61
C PHE A 4 -62.47 10.69 34.75
N GLU A 5 -62.13 11.77 35.47
CA GLU A 5 -63.05 12.91 35.62
C GLU A 5 -63.19 13.70 34.31
N GLN A 6 -62.13 13.76 33.49
CA GLN A 6 -62.17 14.38 32.16
C GLN A 6 -63.00 13.54 31.17
N ILE A 7 -62.79 12.21 31.14
CA ILE A 7 -63.57 11.30 30.29
C ILE A 7 -65.06 11.37 30.65
N ARG A 8 -65.40 11.35 31.96
CA ARG A 8 -66.78 11.52 32.45
C ARG A 8 -67.43 12.81 31.96
N ASP A 9 -66.71 13.93 32.00
CA ASP A 9 -67.27 15.23 31.65
C ASP A 9 -67.50 15.40 30.14
N HIS A 10 -66.78 14.65 29.31
CA HIS A 10 -67.00 14.53 27.86
C HIS A 10 -68.13 13.56 27.45
N LEU A 11 -68.71 12.77 28.38
CA LEU A 11 -69.86 11.91 28.05
C LEU A 11 -71.16 12.72 27.86
N PRO A 12 -72.08 12.25 26.98
CA PRO A 12 -73.40 12.86 26.80
C PRO A 12 -74.18 12.96 28.12
N THR A 13 -74.99 14.02 28.24
CA THR A 13 -75.69 14.39 29.48
C THR A 13 -76.67 13.35 30.05
N LEU A 14 -77.02 12.31 29.28
CA LEU A 14 -77.87 11.20 29.70
C LEU A 14 -77.14 10.09 30.47
N TYR A 15 -75.81 10.05 30.48
CA TYR A 15 -75.05 9.12 31.33
C TYR A 15 -73.77 9.75 31.88
N ARG A 16 -73.85 10.21 33.13
CA ARG A 16 -72.71 10.67 33.93
C ARG A 16 -72.75 9.93 35.27
N PRO A 17 -71.89 8.92 35.48
CA PRO A 17 -71.87 8.19 36.73
C PRO A 17 -71.34 9.05 37.88
N ASP A 18 -71.98 8.92 39.05
CA ASP A 18 -71.57 9.61 40.27
C ASP A 18 -70.22 9.09 40.81
N LYS A 19 -69.59 9.88 41.68
CA LYS A 19 -68.21 9.62 42.14
C LYS A 19 -68.02 8.27 42.85
N ASP A 20 -69.10 7.76 43.43
CA ASP A 20 -69.15 6.49 44.18
C ASP A 20 -69.95 5.39 43.44
N ASP A 21 -70.32 5.60 42.17
CA ASP A 21 -71.01 4.58 41.37
C ASP A 21 -70.08 3.39 41.06
N THR A 22 -70.61 2.19 41.33
CA THR A 22 -69.99 0.87 41.10
C THR A 22 -70.65 0.09 39.97
N GLY A 23 -71.45 0.74 39.13
CA GLY A 23 -72.01 0.15 37.92
C GLY A 23 -70.93 -0.42 36.99
N LEU A 24 -71.25 -1.52 36.30
CA LEU A 24 -70.27 -2.29 35.51
C LEU A 24 -69.60 -1.46 34.40
N LEU A 25 -70.35 -0.55 33.78
CA LEU A 25 -69.83 0.43 32.81
C LEU A 25 -68.92 1.48 33.46
N THR A 26 -69.21 1.91 34.69
CA THR A 26 -68.39 2.86 35.45
C THR A 26 -67.07 2.23 35.90
N ILE A 27 -67.09 0.95 36.30
CA ILE A 27 -65.87 0.17 36.58
C ILE A 27 -65.02 0.03 35.30
N PHE A 28 -65.65 -0.30 34.16
CA PHE A 28 -64.95 -0.36 32.87
C PHE A 28 -64.32 0.99 32.48
N LEU A 29 -65.05 2.09 32.64
CA LEU A 29 -64.53 3.43 32.34
C LEU A 29 -63.39 3.86 33.28
N ARG A 30 -63.38 3.43 34.55
CA ARG A 30 -62.22 3.63 35.45
C ARG A 30 -61.01 2.81 35.00
N ALA A 31 -61.18 1.51 34.76
CA ALA A 31 -60.09 0.65 34.31
C ALA A 31 -59.47 1.11 32.98
N VAL A 32 -60.29 1.57 32.03
CA VAL A 32 -59.82 2.17 30.77
C VAL A 32 -59.08 3.49 31.02
N ALA A 33 -59.58 4.35 31.92
CA ALA A 33 -58.89 5.58 32.28
C ALA A 33 -57.55 5.33 32.99
N GLU A 34 -57.48 4.33 33.87
CA GLU A 34 -56.26 3.90 34.56
C GLU A 34 -55.22 3.37 33.57
N VAL A 35 -55.61 2.52 32.62
CA VAL A 35 -54.71 2.05 31.54
C VAL A 35 -54.23 3.19 30.64
N PHE A 36 -55.07 4.20 30.35
CA PHE A 36 -54.61 5.39 29.61
C PHE A 36 -53.70 6.30 30.45
N GLU A 37 -53.91 6.41 31.76
CA GLU A 37 -53.02 7.12 32.69
C GLU A 37 -51.65 6.39 32.78
N GLU A 38 -51.63 5.05 32.88
CA GLU A 38 -50.40 4.24 32.82
C GLU A 38 -49.67 4.38 31.48
N ILE A 39 -50.35 4.24 30.33
CA ILE A 39 -49.72 4.38 29.01
C ILE A 39 -49.19 5.81 28.80
N ASN A 40 -49.91 6.83 29.28
CA ASN A 40 -49.45 8.22 29.22
C ASN A 40 -48.26 8.46 30.17
N GLN A 41 -48.26 7.86 31.36
CA GLN A 41 -47.15 7.92 32.30
C GLN A 41 -45.92 7.18 31.77
N GLU A 42 -46.07 6.00 31.17
CA GLU A 42 -44.99 5.27 30.50
C GLU A 42 -44.45 6.03 29.28
N ALA A 43 -45.32 6.53 28.40
CA ALA A 43 -44.90 7.34 27.25
C ALA A 43 -44.17 8.62 27.70
N SER A 44 -44.64 9.27 28.76
CA SER A 44 -43.99 10.43 29.37
C SER A 44 -42.65 10.07 30.03
N ASN A 45 -42.56 8.94 30.73
CA ASN A 45 -41.32 8.43 31.31
C ASN A 45 -40.30 8.07 30.22
N VAL A 46 -40.74 7.42 29.14
CA VAL A 46 -39.90 7.10 27.96
C VAL A 46 -39.41 8.39 27.29
N LEU A 47 -40.29 9.36 27.01
CA LEU A 47 -39.90 10.64 26.42
C LEU A 47 -38.96 11.44 27.32
N GLN A 48 -39.20 11.47 28.64
CA GLN A 48 -38.31 12.14 29.61
C GLN A 48 -36.94 11.46 29.67
N SER A 49 -36.88 10.12 29.73
CA SER A 49 -35.62 9.36 29.73
C SER A 49 -34.82 9.50 28.43
N HIS A 50 -35.46 9.89 27.32
CA HIS A 50 -34.80 10.12 26.03
C HIS A 50 -34.37 11.59 25.80
N TRP A 51 -34.88 12.57 26.58
CA TRP A 51 -34.70 14.01 26.26
C TRP A 51 -34.42 14.97 27.43
N PHE A 52 -34.49 14.58 28.71
CA PHE A 52 -34.34 15.52 29.85
C PHE A 52 -33.20 15.22 30.84
N ALA A 53 -32.49 16.29 31.24
CA ALA A 53 -31.20 16.28 31.95
C ALA A 53 -31.24 15.92 33.45
N TYR A 54 -31.97 14.86 33.82
CA TYR A 54 -32.02 14.31 35.18
C TYR A 54 -31.48 12.88 35.29
N THR A 55 -31.46 12.12 34.19
CA THR A 55 -30.94 10.74 34.11
C THR A 55 -29.45 10.64 34.41
N ASP A 56 -28.65 11.66 34.08
CA ASP A 56 -27.19 11.65 34.27
C ASP A 56 -26.72 11.92 35.72
N ARG A 57 -27.64 12.17 36.67
CA ARG A 57 -27.27 12.42 38.08
C ARG A 57 -26.79 11.14 38.74
N ALA A 58 -25.65 11.23 39.45
CA ALA A 58 -24.98 10.08 40.09
C ALA A 58 -25.90 9.21 40.99
N ILE A 59 -26.94 9.80 41.58
CA ILE A 59 -27.94 9.12 42.42
C ILE A 59 -28.69 7.96 41.73
N TYR A 60 -28.71 7.91 40.39
CA TYR A 60 -29.28 6.81 39.61
C TYR A 60 -28.25 5.77 39.16
N SER A 61 -26.95 5.97 39.44
CA SER A 61 -25.91 4.99 39.13
C SER A 61 -25.93 3.84 40.15
N PRO A 62 -26.10 2.57 39.73
CA PRO A 62 -26.05 1.42 40.63
C PRO A 62 -24.73 1.31 41.40
N TYR A 63 -23.62 1.83 40.82
CA TYR A 63 -22.31 1.84 41.46
C TYR A 63 -22.24 2.86 42.61
N PHE A 64 -22.79 4.06 42.42
CA PHE A 64 -22.85 5.11 43.44
C PHE A 64 -23.77 4.72 44.60
N THR A 65 -24.97 4.25 44.28
CA THR A 65 -25.94 3.76 45.28
C THR A 65 -25.36 2.63 46.12
N ARG A 66 -24.65 1.68 45.48
CA ARG A 66 -24.01 0.56 46.17
C ARG A 66 -22.78 0.97 46.98
N SER A 67 -21.98 1.95 46.54
CA SER A 67 -20.84 2.43 47.33
C SER A 67 -21.26 3.27 48.53
N HIS A 68 -22.29 4.12 48.42
CA HIS A 68 -22.89 4.78 49.58
C HIS A 68 -23.45 3.78 50.59
N GLN A 69 -24.16 2.74 50.14
CA GLN A 69 -24.65 1.66 51.00
C GLN A 69 -23.52 0.88 51.69
N LEU A 70 -22.47 0.50 50.97
CA LEU A 70 -21.32 -0.23 51.53
C LEU A 70 -20.50 0.61 52.54
N LEU A 71 -20.47 1.92 52.38
CA LEU A 71 -19.79 2.86 53.28
C LEU A 71 -20.72 3.45 54.36
N ASN A 72 -22.00 3.04 54.38
CA ASN A 72 -23.05 3.52 55.29
C ASN A 72 -23.22 5.05 55.27
N LEU A 73 -23.00 5.68 54.11
CA LEU A 73 -23.08 7.12 53.90
C LEU A 73 -24.52 7.55 53.56
N PRO A 74 -25.00 8.72 54.07
CA PRO A 74 -26.32 9.24 53.71
C PRO A 74 -26.42 9.52 52.20
N PHE A 75 -27.61 9.39 51.63
CA PHE A 75 -27.85 9.81 50.25
C PHE A 75 -27.76 11.34 50.12
N PRO A 76 -27.05 11.89 49.12
CA PRO A 76 -26.96 13.33 48.96
C PRO A 76 -28.30 13.96 48.59
N ALA A 77 -28.48 15.23 48.92
CA ALA A 77 -29.60 16.00 48.42
C ALA A 77 -29.53 16.13 46.88
N PRO A 78 -30.65 16.28 46.15
CA PRO A 78 -30.65 16.32 44.68
C PRO A 78 -29.73 17.39 44.06
N ASN A 79 -29.38 18.44 44.81
CA ASN A 79 -28.57 19.57 44.38
C ASN A 79 -27.14 19.55 44.98
N ASP A 80 -26.72 18.44 45.57
CA ASP A 80 -25.39 18.30 46.18
C ASP A 80 -24.28 18.33 45.10
N PRO A 81 -23.23 19.18 45.25
CA PRO A 81 -22.11 19.23 44.30
C PRO A 81 -21.40 17.89 44.06
N LEU A 82 -21.44 16.97 45.03
CA LEU A 82 -20.85 15.63 44.90
C LEU A 82 -21.49 14.81 43.76
N LEU A 83 -22.77 15.06 43.46
CA LEU A 83 -23.48 14.43 42.33
C LEU A 83 -22.98 14.88 40.95
N LEU A 84 -22.26 16.00 40.87
CA LEU A 84 -21.67 16.53 39.63
C LEU A 84 -20.25 16.00 39.37
N GLY A 85 -19.56 15.48 40.39
CA GLY A 85 -18.19 14.96 40.28
C GLY A 85 -18.07 13.58 39.63
N PHE A 86 -19.12 13.07 38.99
CA PHE A 86 -19.15 11.69 38.48
C PHE A 86 -18.64 11.56 37.02
N PRO A 87 -17.85 10.52 36.68
CA PRO A 87 -17.18 10.43 35.38
C PRO A 87 -18.10 10.52 34.15
N TYR A 88 -19.30 9.94 34.24
CA TYR A 88 -20.22 9.82 33.11
C TYR A 88 -20.74 11.18 32.60
N ILE A 89 -20.87 12.18 33.49
CA ILE A 89 -21.25 13.55 33.11
C ILE A 89 -20.13 14.21 32.29
N HIS A 90 -18.86 13.97 32.65
CA HIS A 90 -17.71 14.42 31.86
C HIS A 90 -17.66 13.76 30.48
N ASP A 91 -18.03 12.49 30.36
CA ASP A 91 -18.06 11.80 29.06
C ASP A 91 -19.19 12.28 28.14
N LEU A 92 -20.36 12.65 28.69
CA LEU A 92 -21.43 13.24 27.89
C LEU A 92 -21.13 14.70 27.48
N ALA A 93 -20.45 15.47 28.33
CA ALA A 93 -19.90 16.77 27.97
C ALA A 93 -18.76 16.68 26.93
N ARG A 94 -17.91 15.65 27.01
CA ARG A 94 -16.91 15.33 25.97
C ARG A 94 -17.62 15.00 24.64
N LEU A 95 -18.62 14.13 24.64
CA LEU A 95 -19.41 13.80 23.44
C LEU A 95 -20.03 15.04 22.79
N ALA A 96 -20.56 15.97 23.59
CA ALA A 96 -21.08 17.24 23.08
C ALA A 96 -19.98 18.16 22.50
N ALA A 97 -18.79 18.19 23.08
CA ALA A 97 -17.66 18.99 22.59
C ALA A 97 -17.10 18.50 21.23
N LEU A 98 -17.30 17.23 20.89
CA LEU A 98 -16.92 16.64 19.60
C LEU A 98 -17.89 17.00 18.46
N LEU A 99 -19.06 17.56 18.79
CA LEU A 99 -20.01 18.07 17.80
C LEU A 99 -19.59 19.46 17.30
N THR A 100 -18.32 19.60 16.95
CA THR A 100 -17.76 20.81 16.33
C THR A 100 -18.51 21.14 15.05
N LEU A 101 -19.05 22.37 15.01
CA LEU A 101 -19.92 22.91 13.96
C LEU A 101 -21.27 22.21 13.83
N SER A 102 -22.24 22.72 14.60
CA SER A 102 -23.67 22.45 14.42
C SER A 102 -24.15 22.92 13.02
N PRO A 103 -24.96 22.14 12.27
CA PRO A 103 -25.24 22.41 10.85
C PRO A 103 -25.81 23.79 10.51
N TRP A 104 -26.47 24.48 11.45
CA TRP A 104 -27.01 25.82 11.23
C TRP A 104 -25.95 26.93 11.11
N ARG A 105 -24.71 26.67 11.55
CA ARG A 105 -23.55 27.53 11.23
C ARG A 105 -23.04 27.33 9.81
N GLU A 106 -23.52 26.28 9.14
CA GLU A 106 -23.21 25.90 7.76
C GLU A 106 -23.62 27.04 6.78
N PRO A 107 -22.87 27.42 5.72
CA PRO A 107 -23.47 28.17 4.60
C PRO A 107 -24.75 27.49 4.11
N PRO A 108 -25.82 28.22 3.70
CA PRO A 108 -27.12 27.61 3.38
C PRO A 108 -27.07 26.47 2.35
N THR A 109 -26.10 26.49 1.45
CA THR A 109 -25.82 25.49 0.42
C THR A 109 -25.22 24.17 0.93
N LEU A 110 -24.68 24.13 2.15
CA LEU A 110 -23.97 22.98 2.73
C LEU A 110 -24.72 22.34 3.91
N ARG A 111 -25.87 22.88 4.30
CA ARG A 111 -26.60 22.45 5.50
C ARG A 111 -27.15 21.03 5.34
N GLU A 112 -26.68 20.13 6.21
CA GLU A 112 -27.15 18.75 6.27
C GLU A 112 -28.66 18.65 6.53
N LEU A 113 -29.30 17.68 5.86
CA LEU A 113 -30.63 17.21 6.25
C LEU A 113 -30.60 16.57 7.64
N VAL A 114 -31.74 16.54 8.33
CA VAL A 114 -31.88 16.00 9.69
C VAL A 114 -31.44 14.52 9.74
N GLU A 115 -31.70 13.78 8.67
CA GLU A 115 -31.36 12.37 8.47
C GLU A 115 -29.84 12.17 8.33
N ALA A 116 -29.17 13.04 7.56
CA ALA A 116 -27.72 13.02 7.39
C ALA A 116 -27.02 13.38 8.71
N TYR A 117 -27.50 14.41 9.42
CA TYR A 117 -26.99 14.79 10.74
C TYR A 117 -27.17 13.65 11.76
N ARG A 118 -28.34 12.99 11.79
CA ARG A 118 -28.58 11.80 12.64
C ARG A 118 -27.62 10.65 12.32
N LEU A 119 -27.32 10.40 11.04
CA LEU A 119 -26.36 9.37 10.63
C LEU A 119 -24.92 9.73 11.06
N ARG A 120 -24.54 11.00 10.94
CA ARG A 120 -23.27 11.55 11.46
C ARG A 120 -23.14 11.38 12.97
N ILE A 121 -24.16 11.72 13.77
CA ILE A 121 -24.15 11.44 15.23
C ILE A 121 -23.97 9.94 15.51
N LYS A 122 -24.67 9.07 14.77
CA LYS A 122 -24.56 7.61 14.91
C LYS A 122 -23.13 7.11 14.61
N ARG A 123 -22.45 7.67 13.60
CA ARG A 123 -21.03 7.39 13.31
C ARG A 123 -20.12 7.82 14.47
N ILE A 124 -20.28 9.05 14.99
CA ILE A 124 -19.45 9.57 16.10
C ILE A 124 -19.61 8.71 17.37
N VAL A 125 -20.83 8.29 17.70
CA VAL A 125 -21.08 7.43 18.89
C VAL A 125 -20.54 6.00 18.70
N ALA A 126 -20.45 5.50 17.46
CA ALA A 126 -19.86 4.20 17.18
C ALA A 126 -18.34 4.16 17.42
N LEU A 127 -17.61 5.24 17.13
CA LEU A 127 -16.16 5.36 17.37
C LEU A 127 -15.75 4.98 18.79
N TYR A 128 -16.50 5.47 19.78
CA TYR A 128 -16.23 5.23 21.20
C TYR A 128 -16.33 3.76 21.62
N ARG A 129 -16.99 2.91 20.83
CA ARG A 129 -17.09 1.46 21.08
C ARG A 129 -15.91 0.69 20.51
N ASN A 130 -15.20 1.27 19.54
CA ASN A 130 -14.16 0.60 18.74
C ASN A 130 -12.72 1.02 19.14
N GLY A 131 -12.57 1.91 20.13
CA GLY A 131 -11.29 2.38 20.65
C GLY A 131 -10.75 3.63 19.91
N LEU A 132 -10.60 4.72 20.66
CA LEU A 132 -9.92 5.94 20.18
C LEU A 132 -8.41 5.71 20.01
N GLY A 133 -7.75 6.55 19.21
CA GLY A 133 -6.31 6.43 18.96
C GLY A 133 -5.92 5.28 18.04
N THR A 134 -6.85 4.80 17.19
CA THR A 134 -6.59 3.81 16.14
C THR A 134 -6.76 4.45 14.75
N VAL A 135 -6.12 3.89 13.72
CA VAL A 135 -6.34 4.29 12.31
C VAL A 135 -7.80 4.11 11.92
N ASN A 136 -8.48 3.08 12.43
CA ASN A 136 -9.90 2.84 12.19
C ASN A 136 -10.80 3.92 12.82
N ALA A 137 -10.43 4.44 14.00
CA ALA A 137 -11.12 5.58 14.62
C ALA A 137 -10.85 6.89 13.87
N LEU A 138 -9.62 7.12 13.40
CA LEU A 138 -9.30 8.24 12.49
C LEU A 138 -10.14 8.16 11.21
N ARG A 139 -10.21 6.98 10.58
CA ARG A 139 -11.00 6.73 9.35
C ARG A 139 -12.47 7.04 9.59
N SER A 140 -13.11 6.38 10.54
CA SER A 140 -14.55 6.55 10.76
C SER A 140 -14.94 7.90 11.41
N MET A 141 -13.98 8.68 11.93
CA MET A 141 -14.19 10.10 12.25
C MET A 141 -14.16 10.99 11.01
N VAL A 142 -13.23 10.78 10.07
CA VAL A 142 -13.26 11.46 8.76
C VAL A 142 -14.58 11.15 8.04
N GLU A 143 -15.04 9.89 8.07
CA GLU A 143 -16.36 9.50 7.56
C GLU A 143 -17.53 10.20 8.25
N ALA A 144 -17.41 10.52 9.54
CA ALA A 144 -18.45 11.23 10.27
C ALA A 144 -18.51 12.72 9.90
N GLN A 145 -17.37 13.34 9.57
CA GLN A 145 -17.31 14.76 9.23
C GLN A 145 -17.57 15.04 7.74
N LEU A 146 -17.37 14.09 6.84
CA LEU A 146 -17.64 14.30 5.41
C LEU A 146 -19.16 14.43 5.12
N PRO A 147 -19.57 15.37 4.25
CA PRO A 147 -20.98 15.54 3.91
C PRO A 147 -21.49 14.32 3.14
N ILE A 148 -22.71 13.92 3.50
CA ILE A 148 -23.41 12.78 2.92
C ILE A 148 -24.23 13.27 1.73
N ASP A 149 -24.06 12.61 0.58
CA ASP A 149 -24.76 12.95 -0.66
C ASP A 149 -26.29 12.73 -0.59
N SER A 150 -27.04 13.24 -1.56
CA SER A 150 -28.46 12.88 -1.73
C SER A 150 -28.64 11.38 -2.01
N GLU A 151 -27.65 10.76 -2.65
CA GLU A 151 -27.54 9.30 -2.81
C GLU A 151 -26.94 8.56 -1.59
N LEU A 152 -26.80 9.21 -0.43
CA LEU A 152 -26.15 8.67 0.77
C LEU A 152 -24.69 8.20 0.56
N ARG A 153 -24.02 8.72 -0.48
CA ARG A 153 -22.60 8.44 -0.78
C ARG A 153 -21.70 9.38 0.02
N ASP A 154 -20.66 8.86 0.67
CA ASP A 154 -19.62 9.71 1.27
C ASP A 154 -18.65 10.23 0.19
N ARG A 155 -17.80 11.20 0.54
CA ARG A 155 -16.61 11.53 -0.26
C ARG A 155 -15.51 10.48 -0.02
N PRO A 156 -14.78 10.04 -1.05
CA PRO A 156 -13.63 9.16 -0.88
C PRO A 156 -12.41 9.87 -0.30
N PHE A 157 -11.62 9.15 0.50
CA PHE A 157 -10.38 9.65 1.09
C PHE A 157 -9.45 8.49 1.47
N TRP A 158 -8.15 8.80 1.58
CA TRP A 158 -7.12 7.87 2.02
C TRP A 158 -6.55 8.28 3.38
N LEU A 159 -5.93 7.32 4.07
CA LEU A 159 -5.12 7.53 5.25
C LEU A 159 -3.74 6.94 5.00
N GLU A 160 -2.72 7.78 5.04
CA GLU A 160 -1.32 7.39 4.90
C GLU A 160 -0.66 7.53 6.28
N GLU A 161 -0.23 6.42 6.88
CA GLU A 161 0.35 6.39 8.24
C GLU A 161 1.74 7.03 8.36
N PHE A 162 2.37 7.33 7.21
CA PHE A 162 3.72 7.89 7.13
C PHE A 162 3.77 9.02 6.10
N ALA A 163 3.59 10.26 6.54
CA ALA A 163 3.70 11.42 5.67
C ALA A 163 5.15 11.92 5.53
N PRO A 164 5.56 12.40 4.34
CA PRO A 164 6.69 13.34 4.21
C PRO A 164 6.31 14.67 4.88
N LEU A 165 7.03 15.04 5.95
CA LEU A 165 6.68 16.23 6.76
C LEU A 165 7.56 17.45 6.54
N VAL A 166 8.86 17.25 6.34
CA VAL A 166 9.85 18.33 6.32
C VAL A 166 10.81 18.10 5.17
N LYS A 167 10.88 19.07 4.27
CA LYS A 167 11.92 19.16 3.24
C LYS A 167 13.28 19.30 3.91
N ARG A 168 14.04 18.20 3.90
CA ARG A 168 15.47 18.17 4.18
C ARG A 168 16.19 18.68 2.93
N SER A 169 17.23 19.49 3.12
CA SER A 169 18.11 19.94 2.05
C SER A 169 19.56 19.87 2.52
N LEU A 170 20.45 19.36 1.67
CA LEU A 170 21.87 19.19 1.94
C LEU A 170 22.68 19.68 0.74
N ASN A 171 23.57 20.64 0.96
CA ASN A 171 24.66 20.94 0.03
C ASN A 171 25.76 19.88 0.23
N ALA A 172 26.33 19.34 -0.85
CA ALA A 172 27.42 18.37 -0.75
C ALA A 172 28.62 19.01 -0.01
N PRO A 173 29.12 18.42 1.09
CA PRO A 173 30.20 19.00 1.87
C PRO A 173 31.53 18.94 1.11
N THR A 174 32.17 20.09 0.93
CA THR A 174 33.36 20.24 0.08
C THR A 174 34.64 20.36 0.92
N ARG A 175 35.76 19.83 0.42
CA ARG A 175 37.04 19.74 1.13
C ARG A 175 38.21 20.05 0.18
N GLY A 176 38.31 21.30 -0.24
CA GLY A 176 39.37 21.80 -1.12
C GLY A 176 39.06 23.21 -1.62
N GLU A 177 39.97 23.78 -2.39
CA GLU A 177 39.71 24.96 -3.22
C GLU A 177 39.42 24.53 -4.67
N PRO A 178 38.45 25.15 -5.37
CA PRO A 178 37.57 26.22 -4.90
C PRO A 178 36.52 25.74 -3.89
N ALA A 179 36.34 26.50 -2.80
CA ALA A 179 35.31 26.22 -1.81
C ALA A 179 33.90 26.13 -2.43
N ASN A 180 33.10 25.16 -1.98
CA ASN A 180 31.77 24.84 -2.49
C ASN A 180 31.72 24.18 -3.89
N MET A 181 32.79 23.52 -4.32
CA MET A 181 32.76 22.55 -5.43
C MET A 181 33.04 21.11 -4.94
N VAL A 182 32.28 20.13 -5.44
CA VAL A 182 32.66 18.70 -5.37
C VAL A 182 33.47 18.34 -6.60
N GLY A 183 34.69 17.83 -6.36
CA GLY A 183 35.55 17.25 -7.38
C GLY A 183 35.37 15.72 -7.50
N PRO A 184 36.08 15.08 -8.44
CA PRO A 184 35.96 13.65 -8.67
C PRO A 184 36.43 12.82 -7.48
N LEU A 185 35.80 11.65 -7.29
CA LEU A 185 36.01 10.74 -6.14
C LEU A 185 35.75 11.35 -4.76
N MET A 186 35.26 12.60 -4.66
CA MET A 186 34.77 13.13 -3.38
C MET A 186 33.55 12.32 -2.94
N ARG A 187 33.65 11.74 -1.75
CA ARG A 187 32.61 10.95 -1.09
C ARG A 187 32.06 11.74 0.09
N TRP A 188 30.73 11.80 0.24
CA TRP A 188 30.07 12.43 1.38
C TRP A 188 28.94 11.55 1.92
N THR A 189 28.58 11.76 3.18
CA THR A 189 27.46 11.06 3.81
C THR A 189 26.16 11.84 3.60
N VAL A 190 25.10 11.15 3.21
CA VAL A 190 23.72 11.64 3.26
C VAL A 190 22.94 10.76 4.23
N THR A 191 22.30 11.37 5.21
CA THR A 191 21.56 10.64 6.27
C THR A 191 20.07 10.91 6.15
N ASN A 192 19.30 9.86 5.89
CA ASN A 192 17.84 9.86 5.90
C ASN A 192 17.35 9.51 7.30
N ASP A 193 16.73 10.48 7.98
CA ASP A 193 16.15 10.33 9.31
C ASP A 193 14.71 9.79 9.31
N GLY A 194 14.23 9.33 8.15
CA GLY A 194 12.92 8.71 7.96
C GLY A 194 12.92 7.18 8.12
N LEU A 195 11.74 6.59 7.93
CA LEU A 195 11.46 5.16 8.13
C LEU A 195 11.65 4.27 6.90
N SER A 196 11.69 4.87 5.72
CA SER A 196 11.72 4.16 4.46
C SER A 196 12.73 4.80 3.52
N SER A 197 13.14 4.06 2.50
CA SER A 197 13.84 4.66 1.38
C SER A 197 12.98 5.77 0.75
N THR A 198 13.64 6.83 0.26
CA THR A 198 12.97 8.00 -0.34
C THR A 198 13.81 8.51 -1.52
N PRO A 199 13.25 8.66 -2.73
CA PRO A 199 13.99 9.25 -3.85
C PRO A 199 14.22 10.75 -3.61
N PRO A 200 15.47 11.25 -3.65
CA PRO A 200 15.75 12.67 -3.53
C PRO A 200 15.50 13.40 -4.85
N THR A 201 15.22 14.70 -4.76
CA THR A 201 15.52 15.65 -5.86
C THR A 201 17.00 15.99 -5.80
N LEU A 202 17.69 15.88 -6.94
CA LEU A 202 19.09 16.28 -7.09
C LEU A 202 19.20 17.59 -7.88
N TYR A 203 20.20 18.40 -7.54
CA TYR A 203 20.57 19.60 -8.27
C TYR A 203 22.07 19.55 -8.57
N ILE A 204 22.46 19.70 -9.83
CA ILE A 204 23.86 19.71 -10.28
C ILE A 204 24.09 21.02 -11.06
N GLN A 205 24.84 21.95 -10.49
CA GLN A 205 25.14 23.24 -11.11
C GLN A 205 26.49 23.21 -11.84
N GLY A 206 26.48 23.70 -13.07
CA GLY A 206 27.65 23.88 -13.92
C GLY A 206 28.60 24.92 -13.33
N VAL A 207 29.89 24.63 -13.32
CA VAL A 207 30.93 25.53 -12.81
C VAL A 207 31.72 26.21 -13.93
N GLU A 208 32.21 27.41 -13.65
CA GLU A 208 33.15 28.12 -14.53
C GLU A 208 34.54 27.45 -14.45
N PRO A 209 35.15 27.03 -15.58
CA PRO A 209 36.48 26.45 -15.59
C PRO A 209 37.54 27.45 -15.11
N GLN A 210 38.55 26.99 -14.37
CA GLN A 210 39.60 27.87 -13.83
C GLN A 210 40.99 27.46 -14.33
N GLU A 211 41.59 28.30 -15.18
CA GLU A 211 42.96 28.11 -15.66
C GLU A 211 43.95 28.07 -14.48
N GLY A 212 44.90 27.14 -14.54
CA GLY A 212 45.86 26.87 -13.47
C GLY A 212 45.39 25.88 -12.39
N PHE A 213 44.07 25.66 -12.22
CA PHE A 213 43.54 24.64 -11.32
C PHE A 213 43.21 23.35 -12.08
N VAL A 214 44.08 22.35 -11.94
CA VAL A 214 43.98 21.03 -12.62
C VAL A 214 42.66 20.28 -12.32
N ALA A 215 41.93 20.68 -11.28
CA ALA A 215 40.70 20.04 -10.80
C ALA A 215 39.39 20.77 -11.17
N VAL A 216 39.42 21.86 -11.95
CA VAL A 216 38.24 22.69 -12.24
C VAL A 216 38.04 22.89 -13.75
N ALA A 217 37.45 21.90 -14.41
CA ALA A 217 36.95 22.00 -15.78
C ALA A 217 35.41 22.12 -15.82
N ALA A 218 34.86 22.24 -17.03
CA ALA A 218 33.42 22.29 -17.27
C ALA A 218 32.70 21.03 -16.74
N THR A 219 31.42 21.19 -16.41
CA THR A 219 30.57 20.13 -15.86
C THR A 219 30.02 19.26 -16.99
N GLU A 220 30.89 18.42 -17.54
CA GLU A 220 30.63 17.49 -18.64
C GLU A 220 30.29 16.07 -18.14
N ASN A 221 29.30 15.45 -18.78
CA ASN A 221 28.77 14.12 -18.51
C ASN A 221 28.59 13.73 -17.01
N PRO A 222 27.99 14.60 -16.16
CA PRO A 222 28.00 14.43 -14.72
C PRO A 222 27.23 13.20 -14.25
N LEU A 223 27.80 12.46 -13.30
CA LEU A 223 27.25 11.26 -12.67
C LEU A 223 27.20 11.42 -11.14
N ILE A 224 26.03 11.16 -10.55
CA ILE A 224 25.85 11.03 -9.11
C ILE A 224 25.57 9.56 -8.78
N GLU A 225 26.34 8.98 -7.85
CA GLU A 225 26.28 7.56 -7.49
C GLU A 225 26.08 7.35 -5.99
N LEU A 226 25.15 6.45 -5.64
CA LEU A 226 25.03 5.81 -4.34
C LEU A 226 26.14 4.75 -4.24
N TYR A 227 27.28 5.15 -3.68
CA TYR A 227 28.49 4.34 -3.63
C TYR A 227 28.41 3.21 -2.60
N GLN A 228 27.87 3.51 -1.42
CA GLN A 228 27.73 2.55 -0.33
C GLN A 228 26.50 2.86 0.53
N ALA A 229 25.79 1.80 0.89
CA ALA A 229 24.72 1.74 1.87
C ALA A 229 24.88 0.41 2.63
N ASP A 230 23.82 -0.07 3.29
CA ASP A 230 23.76 -1.47 3.74
C ASP A 230 23.81 -2.43 2.53
N ASP A 231 24.32 -3.65 2.72
CA ASP A 231 24.60 -4.59 1.61
C ASP A 231 23.37 -4.99 0.76
N ASN A 232 22.15 -4.76 1.28
CA ASN A 232 20.89 -4.99 0.59
C ASN A 232 20.51 -3.90 -0.44
N TYR A 233 21.34 -2.87 -0.64
CA TYR A 233 21.05 -1.78 -1.59
C TYR A 233 21.95 -1.84 -2.83
N PRO A 234 21.37 -1.84 -4.05
CA PRO A 234 22.16 -1.84 -5.29
C PRO A 234 23.00 -0.58 -5.43
N ARG A 235 24.27 -0.76 -5.80
CA ARG A 235 25.22 0.33 -6.09
C ARG A 235 24.85 0.96 -7.43
N LEU A 236 24.03 2.01 -7.38
CA LEU A 236 23.43 2.69 -8.52
C LEU A 236 23.86 4.15 -8.65
N GLY A 237 24.02 4.62 -9.88
CA GLY A 237 24.15 6.03 -10.19
C GLY A 237 23.31 6.46 -11.39
N ILE A 238 23.10 7.77 -11.49
CA ILE A 238 22.40 8.42 -12.60
C ILE A 238 23.35 9.42 -13.27
N ALA A 239 23.64 9.17 -14.54
CA ALA A 239 24.46 10.03 -15.40
C ALA A 239 23.57 10.89 -16.31
N TYR A 240 24.02 12.11 -16.56
CA TYR A 240 23.58 12.95 -17.67
C TYR A 240 24.64 12.93 -18.77
N LEU A 241 24.23 12.75 -20.02
CA LEU A 241 25.08 12.64 -21.20
C LEU A 241 25.10 13.97 -21.96
N GLY A 242 25.64 15.00 -21.31
CA GLY A 242 25.72 16.35 -21.84
C GLY A 242 26.53 17.30 -20.94
N THR A 243 26.60 18.56 -21.34
CA THR A 243 27.34 19.62 -20.64
C THR A 243 26.37 20.57 -19.93
N ILE A 244 26.66 20.92 -18.68
CA ILE A 244 25.91 21.95 -17.95
C ILE A 244 26.70 23.27 -18.00
N ASP A 245 26.11 24.28 -18.64
CA ASP A 245 26.70 25.63 -18.74
C ASP A 245 27.03 26.21 -17.35
N PRO A 246 28.12 27.01 -17.20
CA PRO A 246 28.43 27.70 -15.95
C PRO A 246 27.24 28.50 -15.40
N GLY A 247 26.83 28.19 -14.17
CA GLY A 247 25.68 28.81 -13.50
C GLY A 247 24.30 28.21 -13.84
N LYS A 248 24.15 27.49 -14.96
CA LYS A 248 22.96 26.64 -15.17
C LYS A 248 22.98 25.46 -14.19
N THR A 249 21.80 24.94 -13.88
CA THR A 249 21.63 23.82 -12.96
C THR A 249 20.70 22.78 -13.56
N LEU A 250 21.18 21.54 -13.65
CA LEU A 250 20.36 20.36 -13.92
C LEU A 250 19.61 20.00 -12.63
N ARG A 251 18.29 20.02 -12.67
CA ARG A 251 17.39 19.55 -11.63
C ARG A 251 16.83 18.19 -12.05
N LEU A 252 17.05 17.19 -11.22
CA LEU A 252 16.50 15.84 -11.38
C LEU A 252 15.47 15.62 -10.28
N ARG A 253 14.20 15.43 -10.64
CA ARG A 253 13.08 15.22 -9.71
C ARG A 253 12.56 13.78 -9.80
N PRO A 254 12.12 13.17 -8.69
CA PRO A 254 11.43 11.89 -8.71
C PRO A 254 10.14 11.97 -9.52
N ALA A 255 10.04 11.12 -10.55
CA ALA A 255 8.80 10.79 -11.25
C ALA A 255 8.54 9.29 -11.08
N TYR A 256 7.39 8.79 -11.55
CA TYR A 256 7.05 7.37 -11.44
C TYR A 256 6.38 6.87 -12.71
N ARG A 257 6.53 5.57 -12.98
CA ARG A 257 5.78 4.84 -14.00
C ARG A 257 5.03 3.68 -13.38
N SER A 258 3.91 3.32 -13.98
CA SER A 258 3.20 2.06 -13.72
C SER A 258 3.06 1.28 -15.00
N TRP A 259 2.99 -0.04 -14.87
CA TRP A 259 3.04 -0.98 -15.97
C TRP A 259 1.99 -2.07 -15.74
N ILE A 260 1.18 -2.38 -16.76
CA ILE A 260 0.14 -3.42 -16.68
C ILE A 260 0.33 -4.45 -17.80
N GLY A 261 0.25 -5.73 -17.43
CA GLY A 261 0.29 -6.85 -18.36
C GLY A 261 -1.11 -7.25 -18.81
N LEU A 262 -1.33 -7.33 -20.12
CA LEU A 262 -2.61 -7.66 -20.76
C LEU A 262 -2.45 -8.89 -21.67
N ASP A 263 -3.57 -9.44 -22.15
CA ASP A 263 -3.58 -10.47 -23.19
C ASP A 263 -2.94 -9.99 -24.52
N ALA A 264 -2.95 -8.68 -24.77
CA ALA A 264 -2.50 -8.00 -25.98
C ALA A 264 -1.34 -7.03 -25.72
N GLY A 265 -0.34 -7.47 -24.96
CA GLY A 265 0.89 -6.73 -24.68
C GLY A 265 0.93 -6.00 -23.34
N ILE A 266 1.92 -5.11 -23.21
CA ILE A 266 2.12 -4.25 -22.04
C ILE A 266 1.69 -2.81 -22.32
N GLN A 267 1.08 -2.18 -21.33
CA GLN A 267 0.85 -0.72 -21.33
C GLN A 267 1.48 -0.07 -20.11
N TYR A 268 1.82 1.21 -20.23
CA TYR A 268 2.43 2.01 -19.17
C TYR A 268 1.67 3.32 -18.94
N SER A 269 1.85 3.89 -17.76
CA SER A 269 1.37 5.23 -17.41
C SER A 269 2.47 5.99 -16.66
N GLU A 270 2.43 7.31 -16.68
CA GLU A 270 3.45 8.17 -16.06
C GLU A 270 2.82 9.13 -15.04
N SER A 271 3.58 9.46 -13.99
CA SER A 271 3.31 10.63 -13.16
C SER A 271 4.58 11.43 -13.00
N VAL A 272 4.54 12.69 -13.43
CA VAL A 272 5.63 13.66 -13.30
C VAL A 272 5.30 14.69 -12.23
N PRO A 273 6.30 15.17 -11.45
CA PRO A 273 6.08 16.13 -10.39
C PRO A 273 5.75 17.51 -10.96
N THR A 274 4.89 18.24 -10.27
CA THR A 274 4.63 19.65 -10.56
C THR A 274 5.62 20.54 -9.81
N GLU A 275 5.66 21.84 -10.11
CA GLU A 275 6.47 22.79 -9.34
C GLU A 275 6.00 22.94 -7.87
N ASN A 276 4.76 22.56 -7.54
CA ASN A 276 4.15 22.77 -6.23
C ASN A 276 3.86 21.47 -5.44
N GLY A 277 4.11 20.29 -6.01
CA GLY A 277 3.79 19.00 -5.39
C GLY A 277 4.34 17.80 -6.15
N PRO A 278 4.61 16.68 -5.44
CA PRO A 278 5.25 15.49 -6.00
C PRO A 278 4.38 14.76 -7.03
N ALA A 279 4.99 13.85 -7.78
CA ALA A 279 4.30 12.88 -8.62
C ALA A 279 3.53 11.86 -7.77
N ASP A 280 2.46 11.28 -8.33
CA ASP A 280 1.74 10.16 -7.72
C ASP A 280 2.59 8.87 -7.88
N PRO A 281 3.00 8.20 -6.78
CA PRO A 281 3.89 7.03 -6.83
C PRO A 281 3.28 5.79 -7.50
N THR A 282 2.00 5.84 -7.90
CA THR A 282 1.32 4.73 -8.58
C THR A 282 1.08 4.96 -10.06
N ALA A 283 1.37 6.16 -10.58
CA ALA A 283 1.03 6.59 -11.95
C ALA A 283 -0.31 5.98 -12.43
N PRO A 284 -1.45 6.36 -11.82
CA PRO A 284 -2.65 5.52 -11.76
C PRO A 284 -3.51 5.56 -13.03
N GLY A 285 -2.90 5.60 -14.21
CA GLY A 285 -3.57 5.80 -15.49
C GLY A 285 -3.71 7.27 -15.89
N PRO A 286 -4.05 7.56 -17.16
CA PRO A 286 -4.38 6.59 -18.21
C PRO A 286 -3.15 5.79 -18.69
N TRP A 287 -3.38 4.53 -19.05
CA TRP A 287 -2.35 3.66 -19.62
C TRP A 287 -2.33 3.77 -21.15
N GLN A 288 -1.14 3.65 -21.73
CA GLN A 288 -0.85 3.76 -23.15
C GLN A 288 0.20 2.71 -23.57
N THR A 289 0.15 2.26 -24.82
CA THR A 289 1.14 1.32 -25.37
C THR A 289 2.48 2.02 -25.61
N LEU A 290 3.60 1.32 -25.40
CA LEU A 290 4.95 1.81 -25.70
C LEU A 290 5.42 1.25 -27.05
N PRO A 291 5.89 2.05 -28.02
CA PRO A 291 6.33 1.52 -29.32
C PRO A 291 7.40 0.44 -29.19
N GLY A 292 7.22 -0.65 -29.94
CA GLY A 292 8.14 -1.80 -29.93
C GLY A 292 7.98 -2.77 -28.74
N SER A 293 7.02 -2.55 -27.84
CA SER A 293 6.68 -3.53 -26.80
C SER A 293 6.11 -4.83 -27.39
N PRO A 294 6.20 -5.98 -26.71
CA PRO A 294 5.45 -7.17 -27.10
C PRO A 294 3.95 -6.90 -27.20
N GLU A 295 3.31 -7.44 -28.23
CA GLU A 295 1.85 -7.36 -28.49
C GLU A 295 1.12 -8.66 -28.07
N THR A 296 1.77 -9.49 -27.26
CA THR A 296 1.37 -10.84 -26.87
C THR A 296 0.97 -10.91 -25.39
N THR A 297 0.48 -12.06 -24.92
CA THR A 297 -0.03 -12.16 -23.54
C THR A 297 1.09 -12.02 -22.52
N VAL A 298 1.07 -10.92 -21.76
CA VAL A 298 2.02 -10.62 -20.70
C VAL A 298 1.56 -11.26 -19.40
N VAL A 299 2.33 -12.22 -18.90
CA VAL A 299 2.00 -12.97 -17.67
C VAL A 299 2.61 -12.30 -16.45
N ASP A 300 3.90 -11.96 -16.49
CA ASP A 300 4.61 -11.32 -15.39
C ASP A 300 5.56 -10.20 -15.85
N ILE A 301 5.78 -9.21 -14.99
CA ILE A 301 6.63 -8.04 -15.21
C ILE A 301 7.49 -7.82 -13.96
N HIS A 302 8.81 -7.84 -14.14
CA HIS A 302 9.81 -7.70 -13.09
C HIS A 302 10.73 -6.50 -13.38
N GLN A 303 11.07 -5.68 -12.38
CA GLN A 303 12.13 -4.68 -12.49
C GLN A 303 13.37 -5.20 -11.77
N ALA A 304 14.48 -5.31 -12.51
CA ALA A 304 15.75 -5.76 -11.97
C ALA A 304 16.47 -4.67 -11.15
N HIS A 305 17.47 -5.06 -10.34
CA HIS A 305 18.32 -4.16 -9.55
C HIS A 305 19.05 -3.07 -10.38
N ASP A 306 19.21 -3.28 -11.70
CA ASP A 306 19.78 -2.30 -12.65
C ASP A 306 18.73 -1.32 -13.23
N TYR A 307 17.48 -1.39 -12.75
CA TYR A 307 16.28 -0.72 -13.25
C TYR A 307 15.80 -1.13 -14.66
N THR A 308 16.33 -2.20 -15.25
CA THR A 308 15.72 -2.78 -16.47
C THR A 308 14.42 -3.52 -16.17
N LEU A 309 13.52 -3.54 -17.15
CA LEU A 309 12.31 -4.35 -17.09
C LEU A 309 12.53 -5.68 -17.80
N TRP A 310 12.00 -6.73 -17.19
CA TRP A 310 11.95 -8.10 -17.69
C TRP A 310 10.49 -8.54 -17.75
N ILE A 311 10.08 -9.13 -18.87
CA ILE A 311 8.69 -9.54 -19.10
C ILE A 311 8.62 -10.97 -19.58
N ALA A 312 7.82 -11.76 -18.89
CA ALA A 312 7.39 -13.09 -19.33
C ALA A 312 6.14 -12.95 -20.22
N THR A 313 6.25 -13.39 -21.47
CA THR A 313 5.13 -13.39 -22.43
C THR A 313 4.85 -14.79 -22.96
N ASN A 314 3.59 -15.12 -23.23
CA ASN A 314 3.18 -16.38 -23.85
C ASN A 314 2.39 -16.09 -25.15
N THR A 315 2.59 -16.92 -26.18
CA THR A 315 1.89 -16.87 -27.48
C THR A 315 1.65 -18.29 -27.98
N ASP A 316 0.40 -18.68 -28.25
CA ASP A 316 0.03 -20.01 -28.76
C ASP A 316 0.62 -21.21 -27.98
N GLY A 317 0.93 -21.02 -26.70
CA GLY A 317 1.56 -22.01 -25.81
C GLY A 317 3.08 -21.92 -25.68
N ALA A 318 3.76 -21.15 -26.54
CA ALA A 318 5.21 -20.90 -26.45
C ALA A 318 5.51 -19.64 -25.62
N GLY A 319 6.50 -19.73 -24.74
CA GLY A 319 6.98 -18.63 -23.90
C GLY A 319 8.14 -17.83 -24.54
N ALA A 320 8.14 -16.52 -24.33
CA ALA A 320 9.21 -15.63 -24.75
C ALA A 320 9.51 -14.56 -23.69
N LEU A 321 10.80 -14.36 -23.40
CA LEU A 321 11.29 -13.36 -22.46
C LEU A 321 11.67 -12.07 -23.20
N TRP A 322 11.37 -10.91 -22.61
CA TRP A 322 11.74 -9.60 -23.16
C TRP A 322 12.45 -8.74 -22.12
N ARG A 323 13.51 -8.02 -22.53
CA ARG A 323 14.22 -7.00 -21.72
C ARG A 323 14.00 -5.61 -22.30
N TYR A 324 13.70 -4.62 -21.46
CA TYR A 324 13.66 -3.20 -21.81
C TYR A 324 14.66 -2.39 -20.99
N ASN A 325 15.57 -1.72 -21.69
CA ASN A 325 16.67 -0.95 -21.10
C ASN A 325 16.35 0.54 -20.90
N GLY A 326 15.07 0.89 -20.66
CA GLY A 326 14.65 2.29 -20.58
C GLY A 326 14.55 3.01 -21.94
N GLN A 327 15.06 2.42 -23.03
CA GLN A 327 14.98 2.98 -24.38
C GLN A 327 14.41 1.98 -25.41
N ASN A 328 14.95 0.76 -25.46
CA ASN A 328 14.65 -0.24 -26.50
C ASN A 328 14.22 -1.58 -25.90
N TRP A 329 13.31 -2.27 -26.59
CA TRP A 329 12.90 -3.64 -26.32
C TRP A 329 13.79 -4.63 -27.06
N ASN A 330 14.21 -5.71 -26.38
CA ASN A 330 14.91 -6.84 -26.97
C ASN A 330 14.21 -8.13 -26.53
N SER A 331 13.87 -9.00 -27.48
CA SER A 331 13.44 -10.36 -27.17
C SER A 331 14.66 -11.25 -26.91
N ILE A 332 14.49 -12.22 -26.01
CA ILE A 332 15.51 -13.19 -25.63
C ILE A 332 14.94 -14.58 -25.89
N VAL A 333 15.64 -15.32 -26.75
CA VAL A 333 15.25 -16.67 -27.16
C VAL A 333 15.55 -17.63 -26.02
N LEU A 334 14.50 -18.30 -25.52
CA LEU A 334 14.62 -19.36 -24.54
C LEU A 334 14.83 -20.72 -25.25
N ASN A 335 15.50 -21.64 -24.57
CA ASN A 335 15.81 -22.96 -25.12
C ASN A 335 14.61 -23.92 -24.96
N GLY A 336 13.68 -23.89 -25.92
CA GLY A 336 12.55 -24.81 -26.03
C GLY A 336 11.17 -24.15 -25.87
N ASP A 337 10.15 -24.80 -26.43
CA ASP A 337 8.77 -24.31 -26.41
C ASP A 337 8.09 -24.68 -25.07
N SER A 338 8.07 -23.73 -24.13
CA SER A 338 7.46 -23.89 -22.80
C SER A 338 6.78 -22.60 -22.38
N GLN A 339 5.60 -22.67 -21.75
CA GLN A 339 4.98 -21.48 -21.15
C GLN A 339 5.81 -20.94 -20.00
N LEU A 340 5.76 -19.61 -19.80
CA LEU A 340 6.31 -18.91 -18.64
C LEU A 340 5.17 -18.52 -17.67
N TYR A 341 5.45 -18.53 -16.37
CA TYR A 341 4.47 -18.22 -15.32
C TYR A 341 4.91 -17.12 -14.35
N CYS A 342 6.19 -17.04 -13.98
CA CYS A 342 6.67 -16.04 -13.01
C CYS A 342 8.16 -15.69 -13.19
N LEU A 343 8.54 -14.49 -12.72
CA LEU A 343 9.90 -13.97 -12.72
C LEU A 343 10.35 -13.52 -11.32
N ALA A 344 11.57 -13.91 -10.93
CA ALA A 344 12.23 -13.41 -9.72
C ALA A 344 13.73 -13.26 -9.95
N GLU A 345 14.43 -12.49 -9.11
CA GLU A 345 15.88 -12.33 -9.19
C GLU A 345 16.55 -12.34 -7.82
N ASN A 346 17.85 -12.62 -7.79
CA ASN A 346 18.71 -12.45 -6.60
C ASN A 346 19.81 -11.39 -6.75
N GLY A 347 19.75 -10.55 -7.80
CA GLY A 347 20.75 -9.52 -8.09
C GLY A 347 21.99 -10.01 -8.88
N GLU A 348 22.07 -11.32 -9.18
CA GLU A 348 23.06 -11.93 -10.07
C GLU A 348 22.37 -12.71 -11.20
N TYR A 349 21.33 -13.47 -10.85
CA TYR A 349 20.52 -14.29 -11.76
C TYR A 349 19.05 -13.88 -11.78
N LEU A 350 18.45 -14.01 -12.96
CA LEU A 350 17.00 -14.09 -13.16
C LEU A 350 16.58 -15.56 -13.10
N PHE A 351 15.60 -15.85 -12.26
CA PHE A 351 14.87 -17.12 -12.19
C PHE A 351 13.55 -16.99 -12.94
N ILE A 352 13.27 -17.96 -13.82
CA ILE A 352 12.11 -17.97 -14.71
C ILE A 352 11.34 -19.26 -14.46
N GLY A 353 10.15 -19.14 -13.86
CA GLY A 353 9.26 -20.28 -13.64
C GLY A 353 8.51 -20.63 -14.91
N THR A 354 8.56 -21.90 -15.32
CA THR A 354 8.00 -22.39 -16.59
C THR A 354 7.14 -23.64 -16.39
N GLU A 355 6.41 -24.04 -17.43
CA GLU A 355 5.66 -25.30 -17.51
C GLU A 355 6.54 -26.55 -17.35
N ASN A 356 7.81 -26.50 -17.77
CA ASN A 356 8.72 -27.65 -17.78
C ASN A 356 9.84 -27.60 -16.73
N GLY A 357 9.80 -26.65 -15.79
CA GLY A 357 10.79 -26.49 -14.72
C GLY A 357 11.15 -25.05 -14.39
N LEU A 358 12.29 -24.88 -13.71
CA LEU A 358 12.90 -23.60 -13.37
C LEU A 358 14.11 -23.35 -14.28
N LEU A 359 14.13 -22.21 -15.00
CA LEU A 359 15.32 -21.74 -15.71
C LEU A 359 16.06 -20.69 -14.88
N ARG A 360 17.39 -20.71 -14.94
CA ARG A 360 18.28 -19.67 -14.40
C ARG A 360 19.09 -19.03 -15.52
N MET A 361 19.22 -17.70 -15.48
CA MET A 361 19.95 -16.90 -16.46
C MET A 361 20.75 -15.81 -15.76
N GLU A 362 22.01 -15.58 -16.14
CA GLU A 362 22.80 -14.44 -15.63
C GLU A 362 22.16 -13.11 -16.11
N LEU A 363 21.88 -12.18 -15.19
CA LEU A 363 21.33 -10.86 -15.52
C LEU A 363 22.33 -9.98 -16.29
N TYR A 364 23.61 -10.28 -16.14
CA TYR A 364 24.72 -9.51 -16.66
C TYR A 364 25.70 -10.46 -17.38
N PRO A 365 25.39 -11.02 -18.57
CA PRO A 365 26.39 -11.75 -19.34
C PRO A 365 27.56 -10.82 -19.72
N GLU A 366 28.76 -11.35 -19.97
CA GLU A 366 29.90 -10.52 -20.41
C GLU A 366 29.56 -9.71 -21.68
N ASN A 367 30.09 -8.49 -21.82
CA ASN A 367 29.70 -7.60 -22.92
C ASN A 367 29.87 -8.27 -24.30
N GLY A 368 28.79 -8.33 -25.07
CA GLY A 368 28.70 -8.99 -26.38
C GLY A 368 28.29 -10.46 -26.34
N SER A 369 28.19 -11.07 -25.16
CA SER A 369 27.65 -12.42 -24.98
C SER A 369 26.11 -12.41 -24.99
N ALA A 370 25.54 -13.52 -25.46
CA ALA A 370 24.09 -13.69 -25.46
C ALA A 370 23.57 -14.00 -24.06
N PHE A 371 22.34 -13.56 -23.77
CA PHE A 371 21.57 -14.06 -22.63
C PHE A 371 21.21 -15.53 -22.88
N VAL A 372 21.58 -16.42 -21.95
CA VAL A 372 21.30 -17.86 -22.04
C VAL A 372 20.61 -18.33 -20.77
N ALA A 373 19.35 -18.71 -20.89
CA ALA A 373 18.61 -19.38 -19.84
C ALA A 373 18.92 -20.89 -19.86
N ASN A 374 19.34 -21.42 -18.72
CA ASN A 374 19.70 -22.83 -18.52
C ASN A 374 18.72 -23.47 -17.52
N PRO A 375 18.23 -24.69 -17.75
CA PRO A 375 17.36 -25.39 -16.81
C PRO A 375 18.13 -25.85 -15.57
N ILE A 376 17.48 -25.75 -14.40
CA ILE A 376 17.93 -26.43 -13.17
C ILE A 376 17.43 -27.89 -13.25
N SER A 377 18.35 -28.84 -13.39
CA SER A 377 18.01 -30.24 -13.73
C SER A 377 17.08 -30.92 -12.72
N ASP A 378 17.19 -30.59 -11.43
CA ASP A 378 16.31 -31.12 -10.37
C ASP A 378 14.83 -30.69 -10.53
N SER A 379 14.54 -29.74 -11.42
CA SER A 379 13.18 -29.21 -11.69
C SER A 379 12.53 -29.72 -12.99
N GLU A 380 13.23 -30.56 -13.77
CA GLU A 380 12.82 -30.93 -15.13
C GLU A 380 11.47 -31.68 -15.13
N GLY A 381 10.50 -31.16 -15.89
CA GLY A 381 9.15 -31.72 -16.01
C GLY A 381 8.18 -31.33 -14.89
N GLN A 382 8.55 -30.42 -13.99
CA GLN A 382 7.67 -29.93 -12.92
C GLN A 382 7.37 -28.42 -13.10
N ALA A 383 6.13 -28.08 -13.45
CA ALA A 383 5.74 -26.69 -13.64
C ALA A 383 5.93 -25.84 -12.38
N ILE A 384 6.51 -24.64 -12.54
CA ILE A 384 6.81 -23.68 -11.47
C ILE A 384 5.94 -22.43 -11.64
N TYR A 385 4.91 -22.30 -10.82
CA TYR A 385 3.92 -21.22 -10.89
C TYR A 385 4.31 -19.98 -10.07
N ALA A 386 5.06 -20.17 -8.99
CA ALA A 386 5.52 -19.08 -8.12
C ALA A 386 6.95 -19.28 -7.65
N ILE A 387 7.70 -18.17 -7.54
CA ILE A 387 9.03 -18.11 -6.93
C ILE A 387 8.97 -17.00 -5.87
N PHE A 388 9.34 -17.33 -4.63
CA PHE A 388 9.24 -16.41 -3.48
C PHE A 388 10.49 -16.50 -2.60
N HIS A 389 11.11 -15.36 -2.30
CA HIS A 389 12.20 -15.29 -1.32
C HIS A 389 11.64 -15.00 0.06
N GLY A 390 11.85 -15.91 1.01
CA GLY A 390 11.34 -15.78 2.38
C GLY A 390 12.24 -14.97 3.30
N ALA A 391 11.68 -14.46 4.40
CA ALA A 391 12.44 -13.82 5.47
C ALA A 391 13.39 -14.79 6.22
N ASP A 392 13.23 -16.10 6.00
CA ASP A 392 14.18 -17.16 6.39
C ASP A 392 15.42 -17.23 5.48
N GLY A 393 15.46 -16.42 4.41
CA GLY A 393 16.51 -16.40 3.41
C GLY A 393 16.39 -17.48 2.34
N LEU A 394 15.37 -18.34 2.39
CA LEU A 394 15.19 -19.46 1.48
C LEU A 394 14.36 -19.07 0.25
N TRP A 395 14.63 -19.74 -0.87
CA TRP A 395 13.84 -19.63 -2.09
C TRP A 395 12.76 -20.71 -2.11
N TRP A 396 11.51 -20.29 -1.95
CA TRP A 396 10.33 -21.13 -1.94
C TRP A 396 9.68 -21.15 -3.34
N LEU A 397 9.45 -22.34 -3.88
CA LEU A 397 8.85 -22.59 -5.19
C LEU A 397 7.45 -23.16 -5.04
N GLY A 398 6.47 -22.52 -5.68
CA GLY A 398 5.12 -23.06 -5.86
C GLY A 398 5.05 -23.85 -7.15
N THR A 399 4.65 -25.12 -7.08
CA THR A 399 4.76 -26.06 -8.20
C THR A 399 3.48 -26.86 -8.46
N ALA A 400 3.40 -27.56 -9.58
CA ALA A 400 2.33 -28.51 -9.90
C ALA A 400 2.21 -29.72 -8.95
N ASN A 401 3.17 -29.94 -8.03
CA ASN A 401 3.09 -31.03 -7.04
C ASN A 401 3.34 -30.57 -5.60
N GLY A 402 3.17 -29.27 -5.31
CA GLY A 402 3.31 -28.73 -3.96
C GLY A 402 4.40 -27.66 -3.84
N VAL A 403 4.97 -27.57 -2.64
CA VAL A 403 5.99 -26.58 -2.29
C VAL A 403 7.37 -27.24 -2.28
N THR A 404 8.31 -26.64 -3.00
CA THR A 404 9.71 -27.06 -3.05
C THR A 404 10.62 -25.90 -2.64
N ARG A 405 11.81 -26.16 -2.11
CA ARG A 405 12.82 -25.15 -1.79
C ARG A 405 14.00 -25.29 -2.73
N LEU A 406 14.50 -24.16 -3.23
CA LEU A 406 15.72 -24.06 -4.01
C LEU A 406 16.89 -23.73 -3.08
N ASN A 407 17.91 -24.58 -3.09
CA ASN A 407 19.15 -24.37 -2.34
C ASN A 407 20.17 -23.53 -3.15
N PRO A 408 21.19 -22.94 -2.50
CA PRO A 408 22.24 -22.17 -3.19
C PRO A 408 23.14 -22.97 -4.15
N ASP A 409 23.05 -24.30 -4.14
CA ASP A 409 23.75 -25.22 -5.05
C ASP A 409 22.85 -25.74 -6.18
N ASP A 410 21.77 -25.01 -6.47
CA ASP A 410 20.68 -25.34 -7.41
C ASP A 410 19.86 -26.59 -7.06
N THR A 411 20.17 -27.32 -5.99
CA THR A 411 19.42 -28.53 -5.62
C THR A 411 18.02 -28.22 -5.11
N LEU A 412 17.05 -29.10 -5.40
CA LEU A 412 15.67 -28.93 -4.95
C LEU A 412 15.34 -29.83 -3.75
N GLN A 413 14.88 -29.21 -2.65
CA GLN A 413 14.39 -29.91 -1.46
C GLN A 413 12.87 -29.74 -1.32
N ALA A 414 12.12 -30.84 -1.49
CA ALA A 414 10.69 -30.86 -1.21
C ALA A 414 10.34 -30.34 0.20
N SER A 415 9.19 -29.70 0.33
CA SER A 415 8.60 -29.31 1.61
C SER A 415 7.56 -30.34 2.08
N ALA A 416 7.02 -30.13 3.28
CA ALA A 416 5.93 -30.90 3.85
C ALA A 416 4.64 -30.93 3.00
N LEU A 417 4.37 -29.86 2.23
CA LEU A 417 3.20 -29.74 1.36
C LEU A 417 3.53 -30.29 -0.03
N GLN A 418 3.08 -31.51 -0.34
CA GLN A 418 3.25 -32.21 -1.63
C GLN A 418 1.94 -32.85 -2.08
N GLY A 419 1.62 -32.88 -3.38
CA GLY A 419 0.37 -33.49 -3.89
C GLY A 419 -0.82 -32.54 -4.11
N THR A 420 -0.56 -31.23 -4.20
CA THR A 420 -1.51 -30.24 -4.76
C THR A 420 -0.74 -29.11 -5.42
N GLU A 421 -1.27 -28.55 -6.49
CA GLU A 421 -0.74 -27.42 -7.24
C GLU A 421 -0.70 -26.17 -6.34
N VAL A 422 0.45 -25.48 -6.29
CA VAL A 422 0.67 -24.27 -5.51
C VAL A 422 0.93 -23.10 -6.45
N TYR A 423 -0.03 -22.19 -6.55
CA TYR A 423 -0.01 -21.06 -7.49
C TYR A 423 0.59 -19.78 -6.89
N ALA A 424 0.59 -19.63 -5.56
CA ALA A 424 1.16 -18.47 -4.90
C ALA A 424 1.70 -18.76 -3.51
N ILE A 425 2.70 -17.96 -3.11
CA ILE A 425 3.31 -17.96 -1.79
C ILE A 425 3.34 -16.50 -1.29
N SER A 426 3.02 -16.29 -0.02
CA SER A 426 3.03 -14.96 0.62
C SER A 426 3.42 -15.11 2.09
N GLN A 427 4.15 -14.16 2.65
CA GLN A 427 4.54 -14.14 4.06
C GLN A 427 3.93 -12.93 4.78
N ASP A 428 3.61 -13.08 6.06
CA ASP A 428 3.15 -11.98 6.91
C ASP A 428 4.19 -11.54 7.96
N ARG A 429 3.90 -10.46 8.69
CA ARG A 429 4.82 -9.85 9.68
C ARG A 429 5.01 -10.68 10.96
N THR A 430 4.51 -11.91 10.99
CA THR A 430 4.75 -12.93 12.04
C THR A 430 5.48 -14.15 11.46
N ASP A 431 6.15 -13.95 10.31
CA ASP A 431 6.87 -14.94 9.50
C ASP A 431 6.03 -16.14 9.01
N THR A 432 4.73 -16.15 9.32
CA THR A 432 3.72 -17.08 8.79
C THR A 432 3.71 -17.05 7.27
N LEU A 433 3.87 -18.22 6.65
CA LEU A 433 3.71 -18.41 5.21
C LEU A 433 2.29 -18.87 4.87
N TYR A 434 1.73 -18.30 3.82
CA TYR A 434 0.44 -18.64 3.22
C TYR A 434 0.64 -19.12 1.79
N PHE A 435 -0.03 -20.23 1.45
CA PHE A 435 0.10 -20.89 0.15
C PHE A 435 -1.27 -20.95 -0.54
N GLY A 436 -1.38 -20.30 -1.69
CA GLY A 436 -2.53 -20.41 -2.59
C GLY A 436 -2.43 -21.67 -3.42
N THR A 437 -3.43 -22.54 -3.37
CA THR A 437 -3.39 -23.88 -3.98
C THR A 437 -4.67 -24.23 -4.73
N ALA A 438 -4.62 -25.28 -5.56
CA ALA A 438 -5.82 -25.89 -6.14
C ALA A 438 -6.80 -26.36 -5.04
N LEU A 439 -6.31 -26.84 -3.89
CA LEU A 439 -7.09 -27.20 -2.71
C LEU A 439 -7.38 -26.02 -1.76
N GLY A 440 -7.26 -24.77 -2.21
CA GLY A 440 -7.66 -23.58 -1.46
C GLY A 440 -6.48 -22.88 -0.80
N LEU A 441 -6.54 -22.69 0.53
CA LEU A 441 -5.52 -21.97 1.28
C LEU A 441 -4.89 -22.86 2.34
N PHE A 442 -3.56 -22.96 2.31
CA PHE A 442 -2.72 -23.57 3.35
C PHE A 442 -1.91 -22.49 4.08
N GLN A 443 -1.52 -22.79 5.32
CA GLN A 443 -0.68 -21.94 6.18
C GLN A 443 0.42 -22.79 6.82
N TYR A 444 1.62 -22.22 6.93
CA TYR A 444 2.74 -22.74 7.72
C TYR A 444 3.18 -21.70 8.76
N GLN A 445 3.50 -22.17 9.97
CA GLN A 445 4.00 -21.35 11.06
C GLN A 445 5.44 -21.82 11.41
N PRO A 446 6.49 -21.11 10.94
CA PRO A 446 7.88 -21.54 11.15
C PRO A 446 8.24 -21.77 12.61
N ASP A 447 7.79 -20.89 13.53
CA ASP A 447 8.01 -20.96 14.98
C ASP A 447 7.60 -22.29 15.63
N THR A 448 6.61 -22.98 15.07
CA THR A 448 6.04 -24.23 15.62
C THR A 448 6.24 -25.43 14.70
N GLY A 449 6.69 -25.22 13.46
CA GLY A 449 6.70 -26.22 12.40
C GLY A 449 5.30 -26.70 12.00
N HIS A 450 4.22 -26.05 12.44
CA HIS A 450 2.85 -26.53 12.23
C HIS A 450 2.27 -26.04 10.90
N TRP A 451 1.54 -26.94 10.24
CA TRP A 451 0.80 -26.68 9.00
C TRP A 451 -0.71 -26.72 9.24
N TYR A 452 -1.44 -25.91 8.48
CA TYR A 452 -2.90 -25.85 8.52
C TYR A 452 -3.50 -25.70 7.12
N TRP A 453 -4.75 -26.15 6.94
CA TRP A 453 -5.57 -25.88 5.76
C TRP A 453 -6.93 -25.29 6.17
N TYR A 454 -7.55 -24.48 5.31
CA TYR A 454 -8.80 -23.79 5.62
C TYR A 454 -10.06 -24.59 5.18
N GLU A 455 -10.92 -25.00 6.13
CA GLU A 455 -12.21 -25.68 5.83
C GLU A 455 -13.27 -24.68 5.32
N GLY A 456 -13.46 -23.55 5.99
CA GLY A 456 -14.45 -22.52 5.61
C GLY A 456 -15.92 -22.92 5.72
N LYS A 457 -16.19 -23.98 6.48
CA LYS A 457 -17.53 -24.55 6.64
C LYS A 457 -18.31 -23.85 7.75
N LYS A 458 -17.60 -23.23 8.68
CA LYS A 458 -18.15 -22.69 9.94
C LYS A 458 -18.54 -21.23 9.79
N HIS A 459 -19.32 -20.76 10.76
CA HIS A 459 -19.89 -19.41 10.76
C HIS A 459 -19.74 -18.72 12.12
N THR A 460 -18.98 -19.30 13.05
CA THR A 460 -18.65 -18.74 14.37
C THR A 460 -17.19 -19.09 14.71
N GLU A 461 -16.51 -18.27 15.52
CA GLU A 461 -15.13 -18.56 15.94
C GLU A 461 -14.98 -19.64 17.01
N GLN A 462 -16.09 -20.07 17.64
CA GLN A 462 -16.04 -21.19 18.59
C GLN A 462 -15.67 -22.52 17.92
N GLU A 463 -15.70 -22.56 16.59
CA GLU A 463 -15.30 -23.69 15.76
C GLU A 463 -14.17 -23.26 14.83
N VAL A 464 -12.97 -23.82 14.99
CA VAL A 464 -11.80 -23.44 14.19
C VAL A 464 -11.97 -23.92 12.74
N ASP A 465 -12.05 -22.99 11.77
CA ASP A 465 -12.08 -23.35 10.33
C ASP A 465 -10.73 -23.86 9.83
N TRP A 466 -9.61 -23.34 10.36
CA TRP A 466 -8.27 -23.87 10.13
C TRP A 466 -8.11 -25.25 10.78
N LYS A 467 -7.77 -26.27 9.99
CA LYS A 467 -7.51 -27.63 10.45
C LYS A 467 -6.03 -27.94 10.39
N PRO A 468 -5.47 -28.71 11.34
CA PRO A 468 -4.08 -29.16 11.26
C PRO A 468 -3.87 -30.07 10.04
N PHE A 469 -2.75 -29.83 9.35
CA PHE A 469 -2.18 -30.71 8.34
C PHE A 469 -0.96 -31.42 8.94
N TRP A 470 -0.88 -32.73 8.77
CA TRP A 470 0.18 -33.58 9.30
C TRP A 470 0.93 -34.25 8.14
N PRO A 471 2.08 -33.69 7.72
CA PRO A 471 2.82 -34.18 6.56
C PRO A 471 3.55 -35.52 6.80
N GLU A 472 3.81 -35.87 8.06
CA GLU A 472 4.70 -36.96 8.48
C GLU A 472 4.07 -37.89 9.54
N LYS A 473 2.74 -38.13 9.47
CA LYS A 473 2.06 -38.98 10.46
C LYS A 473 2.32 -40.47 10.18
N GLU A 474 3.08 -41.15 11.05
CA GLU A 474 3.32 -42.59 10.93
C GLU A 474 2.02 -43.40 10.77
N GLY A 475 1.94 -44.18 9.69
CA GLY A 475 0.86 -45.14 9.44
C GLY A 475 -0.41 -44.60 8.76
N GLU A 476 -0.47 -43.31 8.43
CA GLU A 476 -1.56 -42.72 7.62
C GLU A 476 -1.00 -41.97 6.41
N GLU A 477 -1.76 -41.92 5.31
CA GLU A 477 -1.44 -41.04 4.17
C GLU A 477 -1.60 -39.57 4.58
N GLN A 478 -0.88 -38.65 3.92
CA GLN A 478 -0.95 -37.21 4.20
C GLN A 478 -2.40 -36.72 4.15
N ASN A 479 -2.85 -36.02 5.19
CA ASN A 479 -4.27 -35.81 5.47
C ASN A 479 -4.92 -34.67 4.64
N PHE A 480 -4.69 -34.69 3.33
CA PHE A 480 -5.25 -33.71 2.40
C PHE A 480 -6.78 -33.64 2.46
N PRO A 481 -7.35 -32.42 2.44
CA PRO A 481 -8.78 -32.27 2.30
C PRO A 481 -9.24 -32.70 0.91
N LYS A 482 -10.33 -33.47 0.84
CA LYS A 482 -11.04 -33.66 -0.43
C LYS A 482 -11.68 -32.35 -0.86
N ALA A 483 -11.84 -32.16 -2.17
CA ALA A 483 -12.40 -30.92 -2.72
C ALA A 483 -13.78 -30.55 -2.14
N GLU A 484 -14.61 -31.52 -1.74
CA GLU A 484 -15.93 -31.28 -1.14
C GLU A 484 -15.86 -30.81 0.33
N GLN A 485 -14.68 -30.86 0.96
CA GLN A 485 -14.43 -30.40 2.33
C GLN A 485 -13.94 -28.95 2.38
N VAL A 486 -13.42 -28.41 1.28
CA VAL A 486 -12.86 -27.05 1.18
C VAL A 486 -13.92 -26.08 0.67
N PHE A 487 -14.36 -25.15 1.51
CA PHE A 487 -15.36 -24.13 1.15
C PHE A 487 -14.73 -22.80 0.68
N LEU A 488 -13.67 -22.89 -0.10
CA LEU A 488 -12.95 -21.80 -0.77
C LEU A 488 -12.57 -22.30 -2.19
N PRO A 489 -12.64 -21.49 -3.27
CA PRO A 489 -12.20 -21.93 -4.60
C PRO A 489 -10.68 -22.18 -4.65
N PRO A 490 -10.12 -22.65 -5.77
CA PRO A 490 -8.68 -22.59 -6.01
C PRO A 490 -8.15 -21.16 -5.84
N VAL A 491 -7.03 -21.02 -5.14
CA VAL A 491 -6.44 -19.71 -4.79
C VAL A 491 -5.24 -19.45 -5.67
N LEU A 492 -5.36 -18.48 -6.57
CA LEU A 492 -4.34 -18.11 -7.56
C LEU A 492 -3.32 -17.13 -6.98
N CYS A 493 -3.74 -16.22 -6.10
CA CYS A 493 -2.84 -15.27 -5.45
C CYS A 493 -3.31 -14.88 -4.03
N VAL A 494 -2.36 -14.50 -3.17
CA VAL A 494 -2.60 -14.16 -1.76
C VAL A 494 -1.79 -12.90 -1.40
N HIS A 495 -2.39 -11.96 -0.66
CA HIS A 495 -1.69 -10.76 -0.18
C HIS A 495 -2.10 -10.36 1.23
N ARG A 496 -1.16 -9.93 2.07
CA ARG A 496 -1.43 -9.45 3.43
C ARG A 496 -1.67 -7.94 3.43
N GLY A 497 -2.93 -7.53 3.64
CA GLY A 497 -3.29 -6.10 3.66
C GLY A 497 -2.77 -5.36 4.91
N PRO A 498 -2.57 -4.02 4.82
CA PRO A 498 -2.03 -3.22 5.93
C PRO A 498 -3.03 -3.06 7.08
N ASP A 499 -4.33 -3.27 6.82
CA ASP A 499 -5.41 -3.36 7.81
C ASP A 499 -5.43 -4.72 8.57
N ALA A 500 -4.40 -5.55 8.38
CA ALA A 500 -4.30 -6.93 8.85
C ALA A 500 -5.44 -7.84 8.35
N SER A 501 -6.04 -7.54 7.20
CA SER A 501 -6.78 -8.52 6.41
C SER A 501 -5.84 -9.45 5.63
N LEU A 502 -6.34 -10.60 5.19
CA LEU A 502 -5.64 -11.48 4.25
C LEU A 502 -6.50 -11.58 2.99
N TRP A 503 -6.00 -11.03 1.89
CA TRP A 503 -6.67 -10.99 0.60
C TRP A 503 -6.38 -12.25 -0.22
N ILE A 504 -7.38 -12.69 -0.95
CA ILE A 504 -7.41 -13.96 -1.65
C ILE A 504 -7.94 -13.70 -3.06
N GLY A 505 -7.07 -13.87 -4.05
CA GLY A 505 -7.46 -13.96 -5.45
C GLY A 505 -7.73 -15.42 -5.80
N THR A 506 -8.91 -15.70 -6.36
CA THR A 506 -9.34 -17.06 -6.67
C THR A 506 -9.74 -17.16 -8.14
N GLU A 507 -9.88 -18.38 -8.65
CA GLU A 507 -10.49 -18.64 -9.97
C GLU A 507 -11.92 -18.09 -10.09
N ASN A 508 -12.61 -17.88 -8.96
CA ASN A 508 -14.01 -17.47 -8.90
C ASN A 508 -14.22 -16.14 -8.16
N GLY A 509 -13.26 -15.22 -8.28
CA GLY A 509 -13.36 -13.84 -7.83
C GLY A 509 -12.50 -13.51 -6.60
N ILE A 510 -12.75 -12.33 -6.04
CA ILE A 510 -11.99 -11.78 -4.90
C ILE A 510 -12.66 -12.21 -3.58
N ALA A 511 -11.85 -12.60 -2.59
CA ALA A 511 -12.27 -12.75 -1.21
C ALA A 511 -11.21 -12.21 -0.22
N ARG A 512 -11.56 -12.10 1.07
CA ARG A 512 -10.63 -11.75 2.15
C ARG A 512 -11.06 -12.29 3.51
N TYR A 513 -10.09 -12.56 4.39
CA TYR A 513 -10.34 -12.64 5.83
C TYR A 513 -10.19 -11.26 6.48
N VAL A 514 -11.14 -10.91 7.35
CA VAL A 514 -11.13 -9.68 8.14
C VAL A 514 -11.69 -9.96 9.54
N ALA A 515 -11.06 -9.38 10.56
CA ALA A 515 -11.49 -9.49 11.96
C ALA A 515 -12.56 -8.43 12.28
N HIS A 516 -13.81 -8.86 12.47
CA HIS A 516 -14.94 -7.99 12.81
C HIS A 516 -15.14 -7.92 14.32
N PHE A 517 -15.18 -6.71 14.89
CA PHE A 517 -15.51 -6.55 16.32
C PHE A 517 -16.93 -7.04 16.64
N VAL A 518 -17.09 -7.82 17.70
CA VAL A 518 -18.40 -8.31 18.16
C VAL A 518 -18.84 -7.65 19.47
N ARG A 519 -18.18 -7.94 20.60
CA ARG A 519 -18.56 -7.36 21.90
C ARG A 519 -17.44 -7.45 22.94
N GLY A 520 -17.08 -6.30 23.53
CA GLY A 520 -16.10 -6.23 24.61
C GLY A 520 -14.68 -6.14 24.05
N LEU A 521 -13.95 -7.26 24.06
CA LEU A 521 -12.63 -7.38 23.42
C LEU A 521 -12.55 -8.58 22.46
N THR A 522 -13.69 -9.21 22.12
CA THR A 522 -13.74 -10.28 21.12
C THR A 522 -14.00 -9.74 19.72
N TYR A 523 -13.20 -10.24 18.79
CA TYR A 523 -13.33 -10.06 17.35
C TYR A 523 -13.69 -11.42 16.75
N GLU A 524 -14.44 -11.45 15.66
CA GLU A 524 -14.69 -12.67 14.88
C GLU A 524 -14.07 -12.53 13.49
N THR A 525 -13.21 -13.47 13.14
CA THR A 525 -12.65 -13.66 11.81
C THR A 525 -13.76 -14.06 10.83
N VAL A 526 -13.87 -13.33 9.71
CA VAL A 526 -14.90 -13.52 8.70
C VAL A 526 -14.29 -13.55 7.31
N LEU A 527 -14.65 -14.55 6.52
CA LEU A 527 -14.47 -14.55 5.06
C LEU A 527 -15.53 -13.65 4.42
N GLU A 528 -15.11 -12.58 3.77
CA GLU A 528 -15.91 -11.75 2.88
C GLU A 528 -15.56 -12.07 1.43
N ALA A 529 -16.56 -12.34 0.59
CA ALA A 529 -16.39 -12.54 -0.85
C ALA A 529 -17.04 -11.40 -1.64
N PHE A 530 -16.54 -11.15 -2.87
CA PHE A 530 -16.99 -10.06 -3.74
C PHE A 530 -17.49 -10.52 -5.13
N PRO A 531 -18.44 -11.47 -5.23
CA PRO A 531 -19.01 -11.91 -6.51
C PRO A 531 -19.80 -10.81 -7.24
N ASP A 532 -20.10 -9.68 -6.58
CA ASP A 532 -20.61 -8.46 -7.19
C ASP A 532 -19.54 -7.63 -7.93
N LEU A 533 -18.25 -7.95 -7.82
CA LEU A 533 -17.16 -7.28 -8.55
C LEU A 533 -16.64 -8.12 -9.70
N THR A 534 -16.33 -9.40 -9.44
CA THR A 534 -16.12 -10.41 -10.48
C THR A 534 -16.37 -11.81 -9.91
N THR A 535 -16.80 -12.72 -10.77
CA THR A 535 -16.89 -14.16 -10.53
C THR A 535 -15.84 -14.95 -11.32
N GLY A 536 -14.92 -14.27 -12.00
CA GLY A 536 -13.80 -14.84 -12.76
C GLY A 536 -12.45 -14.72 -12.03
N PRO A 537 -11.35 -15.13 -12.68
CA PRO A 537 -10.04 -15.21 -12.06
C PRO A 537 -9.45 -13.86 -11.65
N VAL A 538 -8.69 -13.91 -10.55
CA VAL A 538 -7.87 -12.82 -10.01
C VAL A 538 -6.41 -13.29 -10.08
N PHE A 539 -5.64 -12.70 -11.00
CA PHE A 539 -4.31 -13.16 -11.38
C PHE A 539 -3.23 -12.66 -10.42
N ALA A 540 -3.30 -11.38 -10.04
CA ALA A 540 -2.37 -10.78 -9.09
C ALA A 540 -3.08 -9.83 -8.13
N ILE A 541 -2.55 -9.76 -6.91
CA ILE A 541 -2.87 -8.73 -5.91
C ILE A 541 -1.55 -8.07 -5.52
N LYS A 542 -1.49 -6.74 -5.55
CA LYS A 542 -0.28 -5.95 -5.23
C LYS A 542 -0.67 -4.77 -4.36
N GLU A 543 0.17 -4.42 -3.38
CA GLU A 543 0.01 -3.23 -2.53
C GLU A 543 0.99 -2.14 -2.98
N ASP A 544 0.52 -0.90 -3.05
CA ASP A 544 1.36 0.24 -3.42
C ASP A 544 2.06 0.89 -2.21
N ALA A 545 3.01 1.79 -2.48
CA ALA A 545 3.81 2.47 -1.45
C ALA A 545 3.01 3.45 -0.54
N ARG A 546 1.67 3.51 -0.66
CA ARG A 546 0.72 4.23 0.22
C ARG A 546 -0.26 3.29 0.94
N GLY A 547 -0.22 1.98 0.68
CA GLY A 547 -1.11 0.98 1.28
C GLY A 547 -2.47 0.82 0.57
N LEU A 548 -2.61 1.26 -0.69
CA LEU A 548 -3.78 0.89 -1.49
C LEU A 548 -3.51 -0.49 -2.14
N ILE A 549 -4.53 -1.32 -2.23
CA ILE A 549 -4.43 -2.69 -2.76
C ILE A 549 -5.05 -2.75 -4.15
N TRP A 550 -4.33 -3.32 -5.11
CA TRP A 550 -4.66 -3.39 -6.52
C TRP A 550 -4.87 -4.84 -6.94
N PHE A 551 -5.85 -5.09 -7.80
CA PHE A 551 -6.29 -6.42 -8.20
C PHE A 551 -6.34 -6.51 -9.73
N CYS A 552 -5.50 -7.40 -10.27
CA CYS A 552 -5.43 -7.74 -11.68
C CYS A 552 -6.41 -8.89 -11.95
N THR A 553 -7.46 -8.65 -12.75
CA THR A 553 -8.59 -9.58 -12.91
C THR A 553 -9.05 -9.71 -14.35
N ASP A 554 -9.92 -10.68 -14.59
CA ASP A 554 -10.64 -10.82 -15.86
C ASP A 554 -11.52 -9.61 -16.22
N GLN A 555 -11.99 -8.81 -15.25
CA GLN A 555 -12.72 -7.56 -15.49
C GLN A 555 -11.78 -6.33 -15.53
N GLY A 556 -10.48 -6.56 -15.70
CA GLY A 556 -9.45 -5.54 -15.69
C GLY A 556 -8.98 -5.17 -14.28
N LEU A 557 -8.64 -3.89 -14.10
CA LEU A 557 -7.95 -3.41 -12.89
C LEU A 557 -8.93 -2.83 -11.86
N PHE A 558 -8.96 -3.44 -10.67
CA PHE A 558 -9.61 -2.86 -9.48
C PHE A 558 -8.58 -2.30 -8.50
N ARG A 559 -9.03 -1.37 -7.65
CA ARG A 559 -8.27 -0.85 -6.51
C ARG A 559 -9.17 -0.72 -5.27
N TYR A 560 -8.60 -0.97 -4.11
CA TYR A 560 -9.20 -0.84 -2.78
C TYR A 560 -8.36 0.11 -1.92
N ASP A 561 -9.01 1.05 -1.22
CA ASP A 561 -8.36 2.13 -0.46
C ASP A 561 -8.45 1.97 1.08
N GLY A 562 -8.69 0.74 1.54
CA GLY A 562 -9.00 0.46 2.94
C GLY A 562 -10.47 0.72 3.31
N ARG A 563 -11.34 1.06 2.33
CA ARG A 563 -12.77 1.30 2.55
C ARG A 563 -13.64 0.99 1.32
N ASP A 564 -13.34 1.63 0.20
CA ASP A 564 -14.15 1.66 -1.02
C ASP A 564 -13.49 0.95 -2.19
N TRP A 565 -14.32 0.41 -3.09
CA TRP A 565 -13.88 -0.24 -4.33
C TRP A 565 -13.87 0.72 -5.51
N TRP A 566 -12.88 0.53 -6.37
CA TRP A 566 -12.66 1.30 -7.58
C TRP A 566 -12.37 0.36 -8.74
N GLN A 567 -12.85 0.71 -9.94
CA GLN A 567 -12.43 0.07 -11.20
C GLN A 567 -11.91 1.15 -12.15
N PHE A 568 -10.84 0.86 -12.87
CA PHE A 568 -10.41 1.73 -13.96
C PHE A 568 -11.29 1.50 -15.20
N GLN A 569 -11.87 2.57 -15.72
CA GLN A 569 -12.76 2.55 -16.88
C GLN A 569 -12.44 3.74 -17.79
N ASP A 570 -12.05 3.47 -19.04
CA ASP A 570 -12.01 4.45 -20.14
C ASP A 570 -11.24 5.76 -19.82
N GLY A 571 -10.11 5.63 -19.11
CA GLY A 571 -9.26 6.76 -18.73
C GLY A 571 -9.43 7.25 -17.28
N VAL A 572 -10.48 6.81 -16.57
CA VAL A 572 -10.83 7.34 -15.24
C VAL A 572 -11.10 6.24 -14.20
N TRP A 573 -10.98 6.59 -12.92
CA TRP A 573 -11.35 5.71 -11.80
C TRP A 573 -12.81 5.86 -11.40
N VAL A 574 -13.60 4.82 -11.62
CA VAL A 574 -15.02 4.78 -11.28
C VAL A 574 -15.23 4.16 -9.91
N HIS A 575 -15.90 4.91 -9.03
CA HIS A 575 -16.19 4.51 -7.65
C HIS A 575 -17.32 3.49 -7.60
N LEU A 576 -17.01 2.24 -7.20
CA LEU A 576 -17.96 1.15 -7.12
C LEU A 576 -18.70 1.03 -5.77
N LYS A 577 -18.42 1.90 -4.78
CA LYS A 577 -18.95 1.90 -3.39
C LYS A 577 -18.21 0.92 -2.44
N ARG A 578 -18.57 0.93 -1.15
CA ARG A 578 -17.84 0.26 -0.04
C ARG A 578 -17.56 -1.23 -0.27
N ALA A 579 -16.54 -1.75 0.42
CA ALA A 579 -16.31 -3.19 0.56
C ALA A 579 -17.22 -3.85 1.60
N ASP A 580 -17.40 -3.23 2.77
CA ASP A 580 -18.16 -3.76 3.92
C ASP A 580 -19.67 -3.99 3.67
N THR A 581 -20.17 -3.55 2.51
CA THR A 581 -21.58 -3.43 2.19
C THR A 581 -21.93 -4.23 0.94
N LEU A 582 -23.13 -4.83 0.96
CA LEU A 582 -23.75 -5.55 -0.15
C LEU A 582 -24.80 -4.65 -0.82
N TYR A 583 -24.75 -4.57 -2.15
CA TYR A 583 -25.62 -3.71 -2.97
C TYR A 583 -26.50 -4.59 -3.88
N HIS A 584 -27.70 -4.92 -3.40
CA HIS A 584 -28.75 -5.55 -4.21
C HIS A 584 -29.89 -4.54 -4.36
N ASP A 585 -30.86 -4.55 -3.45
CA ASP A 585 -31.90 -3.52 -3.32
C ASP A 585 -31.58 -2.49 -2.22
N THR A 586 -31.27 -2.97 -1.01
CA THR A 586 -31.00 -2.14 0.18
C THR A 586 -29.61 -2.43 0.74
N PRO A 587 -28.77 -1.40 1.01
CA PRO A 587 -27.47 -1.57 1.64
C PRO A 587 -27.53 -2.37 2.94
N LYS A 588 -26.88 -3.53 2.94
CA LYS A 588 -26.79 -4.46 4.08
C LYS A 588 -25.29 -4.76 4.34
N PRO A 589 -24.86 -5.04 5.59
CA PRO A 589 -23.49 -5.49 5.84
C PRO A 589 -23.14 -6.72 4.99
N ARG A 590 -21.90 -6.87 4.53
CA ARG A 590 -21.47 -7.99 3.67
C ARG A 590 -21.61 -9.35 4.37
N GLY A 591 -21.29 -9.44 5.65
CA GLY A 591 -21.47 -10.65 6.46
C GLY A 591 -20.57 -11.81 6.02
N LYS A 592 -20.91 -13.04 6.43
CA LYS A 592 -20.03 -14.22 6.27
C LYS A 592 -20.31 -14.98 4.98
N TRP A 593 -19.25 -15.35 4.27
CA TRP A 593 -19.27 -16.05 2.97
C TRP A 593 -18.50 -17.36 3.01
N ARG A 594 -18.81 -18.25 2.07
CA ARG A 594 -18.04 -19.45 1.73
C ARG A 594 -18.33 -19.85 0.28
N PHE A 595 -17.52 -20.71 -0.32
CA PHE A 595 -17.73 -21.22 -1.67
C PHE A 595 -18.12 -22.70 -1.67
N GLN A 596 -19.18 -23.10 -2.39
CA GLN A 596 -19.49 -24.53 -2.58
C GLN A 596 -18.89 -25.02 -3.91
N ARG A 597 -17.70 -25.64 -3.83
CA ARG A 597 -16.98 -26.22 -4.99
C ARG A 597 -17.85 -27.13 -5.85
N SER A 598 -18.66 -28.01 -5.24
CA SER A 598 -19.53 -28.95 -5.97
C SER A 598 -20.66 -28.31 -6.80
N ALA A 599 -20.83 -26.98 -6.71
CA ALA A 599 -21.81 -26.20 -7.45
C ALA A 599 -21.19 -24.93 -8.07
N SER A 600 -19.86 -24.77 -7.96
CA SER A 600 -19.09 -23.57 -8.32
C SER A 600 -19.74 -22.24 -7.90
N GLN A 601 -20.37 -22.19 -6.71
CA GLN A 601 -21.19 -21.03 -6.30
C GLN A 601 -20.84 -20.51 -4.90
N TRP A 602 -20.76 -19.18 -4.79
CA TRP A 602 -20.66 -18.47 -3.52
C TRP A 602 -21.97 -18.55 -2.71
N GLN A 603 -21.83 -18.93 -1.45
CA GLN A 603 -22.88 -18.96 -0.44
C GLN A 603 -22.61 -17.92 0.64
N ARG A 604 -23.69 -17.44 1.24
CA ARG A 604 -23.66 -16.48 2.35
C ARG A 604 -24.45 -17.01 3.53
N PHE A 605 -23.97 -16.77 4.74
CA PHE A 605 -24.68 -17.21 5.95
C PHE A 605 -25.83 -16.25 6.26
N ASN A 606 -27.05 -16.78 6.36
CA ASN A 606 -28.24 -16.05 6.78
C ASN A 606 -28.53 -16.33 8.26
N SER A 607 -28.29 -15.33 9.11
CA SER A 607 -28.46 -15.43 10.56
C SER A 607 -29.91 -15.57 11.05
N LYS A 608 -30.92 -15.48 10.16
CA LYS A 608 -32.33 -15.76 10.50
C LYS A 608 -32.71 -17.23 10.29
N THR A 609 -32.18 -17.85 9.24
CA THR A 609 -32.43 -19.25 8.90
C THR A 609 -31.35 -20.19 9.47
N LEU A 610 -30.26 -19.62 10.00
CA LEU A 610 -29.05 -20.30 10.48
C LEU A 610 -28.42 -21.23 9.42
N ASN A 611 -28.59 -20.89 8.15
CA ASN A 611 -28.18 -21.69 7.01
C ASN A 611 -27.31 -20.89 6.03
N TRP A 612 -26.59 -21.65 5.21
CA TRP A 612 -25.85 -21.14 4.06
C TRP A 612 -26.78 -21.09 2.85
N GLU A 613 -26.95 -19.91 2.28
CA GLU A 613 -27.86 -19.66 1.16
C GLU A 613 -27.05 -19.29 -0.09
N ASN A 614 -27.36 -19.92 -1.22
CA ASN A 614 -26.78 -19.58 -2.52
C ASN A 614 -27.19 -18.15 -2.89
N ILE A 615 -26.24 -17.31 -3.25
CA ILE A 615 -26.51 -15.95 -3.71
C ILE A 615 -26.18 -15.82 -5.20
N SER A 616 -27.03 -15.08 -5.90
CA SER A 616 -26.73 -14.45 -7.19
C SER A 616 -26.80 -12.94 -6.98
N LEU A 617 -25.78 -12.21 -7.45
CA LEU A 617 -25.74 -10.75 -7.42
C LEU A 617 -25.67 -10.23 -8.85
N GLU A 618 -26.19 -9.03 -9.06
CA GLU A 618 -25.83 -8.24 -10.23
C GLU A 618 -24.38 -7.76 -10.05
N VAL A 619 -23.57 -7.91 -11.09
CA VAL A 619 -22.17 -7.46 -11.09
C VAL A 619 -22.15 -5.94 -11.29
N ARG A 620 -21.60 -5.20 -10.32
CA ARG A 620 -21.52 -3.72 -10.34
C ARG A 620 -20.28 -3.17 -11.05
N SER A 621 -19.38 -4.05 -11.53
CA SER A 621 -18.29 -3.70 -12.44
C SER A 621 -18.75 -3.80 -13.90
N ILE A 622 -17.91 -3.38 -14.84
CA ILE A 622 -18.12 -3.63 -16.28
C ILE A 622 -16.93 -4.39 -16.87
N LYS A 623 -17.15 -5.21 -17.90
CA LYS A 623 -16.05 -5.93 -18.58
C LYS A 623 -15.09 -4.94 -19.23
N LYS A 624 -13.80 -5.08 -18.89
CA LYS A 624 -12.66 -4.42 -19.54
C LYS A 624 -11.67 -5.48 -20.02
N ALA A 625 -10.60 -5.04 -20.69
CA ALA A 625 -9.47 -5.91 -21.00
C ALA A 625 -8.93 -6.52 -19.70
N LEU A 626 -8.62 -7.82 -19.75
CA LEU A 626 -8.07 -8.57 -18.64
C LEU A 626 -6.68 -8.02 -18.30
N VAL A 627 -6.37 -7.95 -17.01
CA VAL A 627 -5.02 -7.61 -16.51
C VAL A 627 -4.47 -8.80 -15.75
N HIS A 628 -3.29 -9.29 -16.12
CA HIS A 628 -2.58 -10.37 -15.42
C HIS A 628 -1.78 -9.85 -14.23
N THR A 629 -0.99 -8.79 -14.45
CA THR A 629 -0.02 -8.27 -13.47
C THR A 629 0.06 -6.74 -13.51
N ILE A 630 0.60 -6.15 -12.44
CA ILE A 630 0.90 -4.72 -12.31
C ILE A 630 2.23 -4.52 -11.59
N LEU A 631 3.02 -3.55 -12.06
CA LEU A 631 4.28 -3.12 -11.46
C LEU A 631 4.36 -1.58 -11.41
N TRP A 632 5.00 -1.06 -10.36
CA TRP A 632 5.38 0.36 -10.25
C TRP A 632 6.89 0.49 -10.25
N THR A 633 7.42 1.43 -11.03
CA THR A 633 8.85 1.71 -11.10
C THR A 633 9.12 3.19 -10.85
N ASP A 634 10.27 3.50 -10.27
CA ASP A 634 10.77 4.88 -10.27
C ASP A 634 11.05 5.36 -11.69
N TYR A 635 11.03 6.68 -11.86
CA TYR A 635 11.35 7.38 -13.10
C TYR A 635 11.91 8.78 -12.75
N ILE A 636 12.21 9.59 -13.75
CA ILE A 636 12.87 10.89 -13.56
C ILE A 636 12.22 11.97 -14.42
N ALA A 637 11.97 13.14 -13.82
CA ALA A 637 11.65 14.37 -14.54
C ALA A 637 12.84 15.31 -14.41
N ALA A 638 13.42 15.72 -15.54
CA ALA A 638 14.69 16.43 -15.59
C ALA A 638 14.58 17.74 -16.36
N ASP A 639 15.09 18.81 -15.76
CA ASP A 639 15.05 20.16 -16.33
C ASP A 639 16.40 20.87 -16.10
N LEU A 640 16.88 21.61 -17.09
CA LEU A 640 17.90 22.64 -16.90
C LEU A 640 17.22 23.95 -16.43
N GLY A 641 17.97 24.84 -15.79
CA GLY A 641 17.44 26.12 -15.32
C GLY A 641 18.42 26.84 -14.38
N GLN A 642 17.90 27.70 -13.50
CA GLN A 642 18.65 28.44 -12.50
C GLN A 642 18.25 28.02 -11.08
N TRP A 643 19.22 27.90 -10.18
CA TRP A 643 19.04 27.46 -8.79
C TRP A 643 19.84 28.35 -7.84
N ASP A 644 19.17 28.94 -6.86
CA ASP A 644 19.78 29.85 -5.87
C ASP A 644 19.99 29.20 -4.48
N SER A 645 19.84 27.87 -4.40
CA SER A 645 19.72 27.03 -3.20
C SER A 645 18.35 27.02 -2.49
N THR A 646 17.37 27.82 -2.95
CA THR A 646 16.01 27.86 -2.39
C THR A 646 14.91 27.70 -3.45
N GLU A 647 14.98 28.43 -4.56
CA GLU A 647 14.00 28.43 -5.66
C GLU A 647 14.68 28.02 -6.98
N PHE A 648 13.94 27.28 -7.82
CA PHE A 648 14.38 26.88 -9.16
C PHE A 648 13.56 27.64 -10.20
N THR A 649 14.23 28.38 -11.08
CA THR A 649 13.57 29.26 -12.06
C THR A 649 14.00 28.94 -13.49
N ASN A 650 13.17 29.33 -14.46
CA ASN A 650 13.38 29.11 -15.89
C ASN A 650 13.63 27.63 -16.26
N PRO A 651 12.71 26.69 -15.97
CA PRO A 651 12.87 25.27 -16.30
C PRO A 651 12.80 25.02 -17.82
N GLU A 652 13.88 24.45 -18.36
CA GLU A 652 14.04 23.93 -19.71
C GLU A 652 14.07 22.38 -19.63
N PRO A 653 12.97 21.66 -19.90
CA PRO A 653 12.96 20.19 -19.83
C PRO A 653 13.97 19.55 -20.78
N ILE A 654 14.71 18.53 -20.31
CA ILE A 654 15.65 17.77 -21.14
C ILE A 654 15.07 16.41 -21.55
N ASP A 655 15.53 15.88 -22.69
CA ASP A 655 15.15 14.54 -23.13
C ASP A 655 15.75 13.47 -22.21
N VAL A 656 14.91 12.57 -21.71
CA VAL A 656 15.29 11.46 -20.84
C VAL A 656 16.25 10.48 -21.52
N THR A 657 16.32 10.44 -22.86
CA THR A 657 17.33 9.62 -23.58
C THR A 657 18.77 10.08 -23.31
N THR A 658 18.96 11.33 -22.85
CA THR A 658 20.25 11.87 -22.39
C THR A 658 20.59 11.48 -20.95
N LEU A 659 19.76 10.66 -20.28
CA LEU A 659 20.00 10.15 -18.94
C LEU A 659 20.27 8.64 -18.99
N CYS A 660 21.21 8.19 -18.16
CA CYS A 660 21.70 6.81 -18.15
C CYS A 660 21.84 6.30 -16.72
N VAL A 661 21.18 5.18 -16.40
CA VAL A 661 21.38 4.45 -15.14
C VAL A 661 22.68 3.66 -15.23
N ARG A 662 23.49 3.72 -14.19
CA ARG A 662 24.76 3.00 -14.08
C ARG A 662 24.71 2.07 -12.87
N TYR A 663 24.68 0.76 -13.12
CA TYR A 663 24.63 -0.25 -12.07
C TYR A 663 25.99 -0.93 -11.88
N LYS A 664 26.38 -1.14 -10.62
CA LYS A 664 27.66 -1.74 -10.24
C LYS A 664 27.46 -3.08 -9.50
N PRO A 665 27.25 -4.20 -10.22
CA PRO A 665 27.02 -5.52 -9.61
C PRO A 665 28.23 -6.06 -8.83
N SER A 666 29.45 -5.63 -9.18
CA SER A 666 30.66 -6.00 -8.42
C SER A 666 31.69 -4.86 -8.44
N GLU A 667 32.73 -4.96 -7.61
CA GLU A 667 33.73 -3.89 -7.50
C GLU A 667 34.47 -3.61 -8.82
N GLN A 668 34.54 -4.61 -9.70
CA GLN A 668 35.30 -4.64 -10.96
C GLN A 668 34.40 -4.54 -12.20
N ARG A 669 33.09 -4.33 -12.04
CA ARG A 669 32.11 -4.37 -13.13
C ARG A 669 31.05 -3.28 -13.00
N ILE A 670 30.76 -2.58 -14.09
CA ILE A 670 29.69 -1.58 -14.18
C ILE A 670 29.00 -1.76 -15.54
N VAL A 671 27.68 -1.80 -15.53
CA VAL A 671 26.83 -1.98 -16.70
C VAL A 671 25.90 -0.77 -16.91
N ASP A 672 25.43 -0.60 -18.15
CA ASP A 672 24.29 0.29 -18.43
C ASP A 672 22.98 -0.36 -17.95
N GLY A 673 22.28 0.36 -17.08
CA GLY A 673 21.00 -0.04 -16.50
C GLY A 673 19.80 0.29 -17.39
N GLY A 674 18.63 0.39 -16.76
CA GLY A 674 17.35 0.56 -17.43
C GLY A 674 16.72 1.94 -17.32
N ILE A 675 15.47 1.96 -16.84
CA ILE A 675 14.62 3.14 -16.77
C ILE A 675 15.34 4.25 -15.98
N PRO A 676 15.61 5.43 -16.58
CA PRO A 676 16.24 6.54 -15.87
C PRO A 676 15.45 6.95 -14.63
N ALA A 677 16.06 6.77 -13.47
CA ALA A 677 15.50 7.02 -12.16
C ALA A 677 16.61 7.41 -11.18
N ILE A 678 16.25 8.12 -10.11
CA ILE A 678 17.19 8.58 -9.09
C ILE A 678 17.34 7.46 -8.03
N PRO A 679 18.57 7.03 -7.67
CA PRO A 679 18.75 6.06 -6.60
C PRO A 679 18.09 6.55 -5.31
N ARG A 680 17.29 5.70 -4.67
CA ARG A 680 16.61 6.09 -3.43
C ARG A 680 17.62 6.25 -2.29
N LEU A 681 17.48 7.31 -1.49
CA LEU A 681 18.18 7.39 -0.21
C LEU A 681 17.70 6.23 0.67
N PRO A 682 18.57 5.31 1.13
CA PRO A 682 18.19 4.27 2.10
C PRO A 682 17.84 4.91 3.45
N VAL A 683 17.36 4.12 4.41
CA VAL A 683 17.23 4.59 5.81
C VAL A 683 18.62 4.69 6.45
N GLY A 684 18.81 5.63 7.37
CA GLY A 684 20.11 5.79 8.04
C GLY A 684 21.12 6.53 7.16
N SER A 685 22.39 6.16 7.21
CA SER A 685 23.49 6.90 6.56
C SER A 685 24.03 6.17 5.33
N SER A 686 24.07 6.88 4.21
CA SER A 686 24.60 6.39 2.92
C SER A 686 25.78 7.25 2.45
N ILE A 687 26.70 6.64 1.72
CA ILE A 687 27.83 7.33 1.09
C ILE A 687 27.52 7.55 -0.38
N TRP A 688 27.56 8.81 -0.79
CA TRP A 688 27.35 9.27 -2.17
C TRP A 688 28.64 9.86 -2.73
N ARG A 689 28.79 9.84 -4.04
CA ARG A 689 29.92 10.48 -4.74
C ARG A 689 29.54 11.12 -6.06
N TYR A 690 30.42 12.02 -6.50
CA TYR A 690 30.35 12.70 -7.80
C TYR A 690 31.46 12.19 -8.74
N LEU A 691 31.08 11.94 -10.00
CA LEU A 691 31.88 11.35 -11.06
C LEU A 691 31.47 11.94 -12.43
N SER A 692 32.08 11.46 -13.51
CA SER A 692 31.64 11.73 -14.88
C SER A 692 31.88 10.52 -15.78
N MET A 693 31.05 10.35 -16.81
CA MET A 693 31.22 9.29 -17.82
C MET A 693 32.42 9.61 -18.73
N GLU A 694 33.20 8.61 -19.13
CA GLU A 694 34.28 8.83 -20.08
C GLU A 694 33.75 9.35 -21.43
N PRO A 695 34.39 10.38 -22.03
CA PRO A 695 34.18 10.71 -23.43
C PRO A 695 34.69 9.56 -24.31
N GLU A 696 34.02 9.30 -25.43
CA GLU A 696 34.29 8.12 -26.26
C GLU A 696 35.73 8.09 -26.79
N ASP A 697 36.29 9.25 -27.13
CA ASP A 697 37.70 9.46 -27.52
C ASP A 697 38.60 9.85 -26.32
N LEU A 698 38.60 9.07 -25.23
CA LEU A 698 39.48 9.34 -24.08
C LEU A 698 40.96 9.24 -24.47
N LYS A 699 41.61 10.41 -24.62
CA LYS A 699 43.07 10.49 -24.76
C LYS A 699 43.77 10.25 -23.43
N GLU A 700 44.44 9.11 -23.35
CA GLU A 700 45.36 8.69 -22.29
C GLU A 700 46.34 9.83 -21.91
N PRO A 701 46.30 10.38 -20.67
CA PRO A 701 47.34 11.31 -20.22
C PRO A 701 48.69 10.58 -20.07
N ALA A 702 49.76 11.23 -20.55
CA ALA A 702 51.11 10.68 -20.60
C ALA A 702 51.77 10.54 -19.21
N ASP A 703 51.57 11.53 -18.34
CA ASP A 703 52.01 11.51 -16.95
C ASP A 703 50.84 11.15 -16.03
N ARG A 704 50.96 10.09 -15.21
CA ARG A 704 49.88 9.67 -14.29
C ARG A 704 50.38 9.20 -12.91
N PRO A 705 49.76 9.63 -11.81
CA PRO A 705 49.74 8.87 -10.56
C PRO A 705 48.71 7.73 -10.66
N SER A 706 49.11 6.50 -10.32
CA SER A 706 48.26 5.31 -10.42
C SER A 706 47.26 5.16 -9.26
N TRP A 707 45.96 5.17 -9.59
CA TRP A 707 44.73 4.71 -8.88
C TRP A 707 43.60 4.64 -9.95
N THR A 708 42.47 3.92 -9.86
CA THR A 708 41.82 3.14 -8.77
C THR A 708 41.32 1.75 -9.27
N ILE A 709 40.58 1.02 -8.44
CA ILE A 709 39.79 -0.21 -8.79
C ILE A 709 38.42 0.10 -9.42
N GLU A 710 37.94 1.33 -9.33
CA GLU A 710 36.51 1.63 -9.46
C GLU A 710 36.10 2.23 -10.80
N GLY A 711 37.08 2.51 -11.67
CA GLY A 711 36.91 3.01 -13.03
C GLY A 711 38.23 2.88 -13.79
N ARG A 712 38.19 2.12 -14.89
CA ARG A 712 39.26 1.80 -15.86
C ARG A 712 40.66 1.52 -15.27
N LEU A 713 41.07 0.25 -15.25
CA LEU A 713 42.42 -0.15 -14.86
C LEU A 713 43.48 0.51 -15.77
N LEU A 714 44.43 1.18 -15.13
CA LEU A 714 45.57 1.84 -15.79
C LEU A 714 46.84 1.04 -15.49
N PRO A 715 47.66 0.68 -16.50
CA PRO A 715 48.94 0.05 -16.25
C PRO A 715 49.86 1.00 -15.46
N PRO A 716 50.64 0.50 -14.48
CA PRO A 716 51.59 1.33 -13.76
C PRO A 716 52.71 1.82 -14.70
N PRO A 717 53.20 3.07 -14.54
CA PRO A 717 54.39 3.53 -15.25
C PRO A 717 55.60 2.63 -14.96
N PRO A 718 56.48 2.33 -15.95
CA PRO A 718 57.56 1.34 -15.82
C PRO A 718 58.53 1.57 -14.64
N ASP A 719 58.66 2.81 -14.18
CA ASP A 719 59.71 3.22 -13.22
C ASP A 719 59.25 3.29 -11.75
N LEU A 720 57.96 3.07 -11.44
CA LEU A 720 57.39 3.31 -10.11
C LEU A 720 57.45 2.10 -9.16
N LYS A 721 58.56 1.98 -8.42
CA LYS A 721 58.84 0.86 -7.49
C LYS A 721 58.18 0.92 -6.10
N ALA A 722 56.97 1.47 -5.94
CA ALA A 722 56.33 1.57 -4.63
C ALA A 722 54.79 1.60 -4.65
N ALA A 723 54.19 0.59 -4.02
CA ALA A 723 52.79 0.57 -3.62
C ALA A 723 52.51 1.50 -2.42
N GLY A 724 51.25 1.86 -2.22
CA GLY A 724 50.75 2.71 -1.12
C GLY A 724 49.24 2.52 -0.93
N PRO A 725 48.53 3.38 -0.17
CA PRO A 725 47.05 3.34 -0.06
C PRO A 725 46.35 4.14 -1.19
N GLY A 726 45.39 3.50 -1.88
CA GLY A 726 45.10 3.66 -3.37
C GLY A 726 46.63 2.57 -5.69
N ARG A 727 47.88 1.95 -5.68
CA ARG A 727 48.77 1.47 -6.72
C ARG A 727 48.84 -0.02 -6.52
N TYR A 728 48.53 -0.75 -7.59
CA TYR A 728 48.64 -2.21 -7.60
C TYR A 728 50.08 -2.67 -7.38
N ASP A 729 50.20 -3.94 -7.00
CA ASP A 729 51.47 -4.63 -7.12
C ASP A 729 51.87 -4.68 -8.61
N ILE A 730 53.16 -4.54 -8.88
CA ILE A 730 53.71 -4.60 -10.25
C ILE A 730 54.05 -6.05 -10.65
N GLU A 731 54.17 -6.96 -9.67
CA GLU A 731 54.39 -8.40 -9.89
C GLU A 731 53.06 -9.17 -9.99
N ILE A 732 51.98 -8.63 -9.42
CA ILE A 732 50.61 -9.20 -9.48
C ILE A 732 49.62 -8.11 -9.94
N PRO A 733 49.47 -7.88 -11.25
CA PRO A 733 48.48 -6.93 -11.76
C PRO A 733 47.04 -7.40 -11.46
N PRO A 734 46.10 -6.46 -11.24
CA PRO A 734 44.69 -6.79 -11.01
C PRO A 734 44.03 -7.42 -12.24
N PRO A 735 42.97 -8.24 -12.06
CA PRO A 735 42.24 -8.86 -13.17
C PRO A 735 41.55 -7.80 -14.04
N SER A 736 41.49 -8.06 -15.35
CA SER A 736 40.89 -7.15 -16.33
C SER A 736 39.42 -6.85 -16.03
N SER A 737 39.11 -5.59 -15.72
CA SER A 737 37.76 -5.13 -15.40
C SER A 737 36.91 -4.95 -16.66
N ASN A 738 35.72 -5.55 -16.68
CA ASN A 738 34.78 -5.45 -17.79
C ASN A 738 33.75 -4.34 -17.48
N PHE A 739 33.88 -3.19 -18.16
CA PHE A 739 33.04 -2.01 -17.95
C PHE A 739 32.38 -1.60 -19.28
N ASP A 740 31.05 -1.56 -19.33
CA ASP A 740 30.33 -0.88 -20.41
C ASP A 740 30.58 0.61 -20.26
N LYS A 741 31.21 1.31 -21.23
CA LYS A 741 31.60 2.75 -21.16
C LYS A 741 32.09 3.21 -19.77
N ALA A 742 33.41 3.13 -19.54
CA ALA A 742 34.00 3.39 -18.23
C ALA A 742 33.72 4.80 -17.66
N VAL A 743 33.93 4.92 -16.34
CA VAL A 743 33.63 6.13 -15.54
C VAL A 743 34.95 6.71 -15.03
N PHE A 744 35.15 8.02 -15.19
CA PHE A 744 36.44 8.66 -14.97
C PHE A 744 36.45 9.69 -13.85
N ALA A 745 37.63 9.80 -13.23
CA ALA A 745 37.87 10.45 -11.95
C ALA A 745 38.76 11.69 -12.05
N PHE A 746 38.72 12.43 -13.16
CA PHE A 746 39.53 13.63 -13.34
C PHE A 746 38.82 14.70 -14.18
N LYS A 747 38.96 15.97 -13.76
CA LYS A 747 38.57 17.24 -14.41
C LYS A 747 37.22 17.88 -14.06
N PRO A 748 36.03 17.24 -14.16
CA PRO A 748 34.78 17.95 -13.93
C PRO A 748 34.60 18.23 -12.45
N ALA A 749 34.22 19.47 -12.15
CA ALA A 749 33.71 19.87 -10.85
C ALA A 749 32.23 20.26 -11.01
N ALA A 750 31.49 20.21 -9.91
CA ALA A 750 30.09 20.64 -9.86
C ALA A 750 29.79 21.27 -8.49
N ARG A 751 28.66 21.99 -8.38
CA ARG A 751 27.99 22.18 -7.08
C ARG A 751 26.78 21.26 -7.04
N VAL A 752 26.61 20.53 -5.94
CA VAL A 752 25.60 19.45 -5.83
C VAL A 752 24.76 19.64 -4.58
N TRP A 753 23.43 19.60 -4.73
CA TRP A 753 22.50 19.61 -3.62
C TRP A 753 21.51 18.44 -3.70
N PHE A 754 21.13 17.93 -2.54
CA PHE A 754 20.08 16.94 -2.33
C PHE A 754 18.91 17.62 -1.63
N SER A 755 17.69 17.26 -2.01
CA SER A 755 16.47 17.65 -1.31
C SER A 755 15.52 16.46 -1.24
N TRP A 756 15.06 16.08 -0.05
CA TRP A 756 14.12 14.96 0.15
C TRP A 756 13.18 15.24 1.32
N GLU A 757 12.11 14.45 1.44
CA GLU A 757 11.14 14.60 2.52
C GLU A 757 11.00 13.29 3.29
N ALA A 758 11.62 13.22 4.48
CA ALA A 758 11.71 11.99 5.25
C ALA A 758 10.34 11.53 5.80
N ARG A 759 9.93 10.29 5.47
CA ARG A 759 8.71 9.68 6.02
C ARG A 759 8.81 9.50 7.54
N SER A 760 7.87 10.07 8.29
CA SER A 760 7.95 10.20 9.75
C SER A 760 6.87 9.39 10.50
N LEU A 761 7.29 8.56 11.48
CA LEU A 761 6.44 7.61 12.25
C LEU A 761 5.27 8.25 13.00
N LEU A 762 5.42 9.52 13.35
CA LEU A 762 4.44 10.24 14.16
C LEU A 762 3.39 10.97 13.30
N THR A 763 3.11 10.55 12.05
CA THR A 763 2.31 11.39 11.14
C THR A 763 1.31 10.66 10.24
N VAL A 764 0.01 10.82 10.53
CA VAL A 764 -1.08 10.38 9.64
C VAL A 764 -1.52 11.51 8.72
N LEU A 765 -1.38 11.32 7.40
CA LEU A 765 -1.96 12.20 6.38
C LEU A 765 -3.35 11.69 6.00
N VAL A 766 -4.36 12.55 6.13
CA VAL A 766 -5.70 12.36 5.58
C VAL A 766 -5.76 12.99 4.20
N ARG A 767 -6.02 12.22 3.15
CA ARG A 767 -6.07 12.74 1.77
C ARG A 767 -7.48 12.63 1.22
N LEU A 768 -8.19 13.75 1.15
CA LEU A 768 -9.48 13.81 0.48
C LEU A 768 -9.28 13.75 -1.03
N LYS A 769 -10.05 12.90 -1.72
CA LYS A 769 -10.06 12.87 -3.18
C LYS A 769 -11.26 13.65 -3.73
N LYS A 770 -11.06 14.25 -4.90
CA LYS A 770 -12.09 14.90 -5.69
C LYS A 770 -13.00 13.86 -6.35
N ARG A 771 -14.22 14.29 -6.68
CA ARG A 771 -15.21 13.52 -7.45
C ARG A 771 -15.10 13.76 -8.96
N SER A 772 -14.47 14.86 -9.36
CA SER A 772 -14.09 15.21 -10.73
C SER A 772 -12.86 16.13 -10.71
N THR A 773 -12.15 16.26 -11.83
CA THR A 773 -10.96 17.13 -11.96
C THR A 773 -11.19 18.54 -11.46
N ASP A 774 -12.35 19.10 -11.80
CA ASP A 774 -12.69 20.52 -11.62
C ASP A 774 -13.35 20.80 -10.26
N GLU A 775 -13.57 19.78 -9.43
CA GLU A 775 -14.21 19.95 -8.13
C GLU A 775 -13.35 20.81 -7.20
N HIS A 776 -14.00 21.76 -6.51
CA HIS A 776 -13.40 22.54 -5.45
C HIS A 776 -14.07 22.17 -4.13
N ILE A 777 -13.29 21.69 -3.15
CA ILE A 777 -13.81 21.31 -1.83
C ILE A 777 -13.93 22.58 -0.96
N ASP A 778 -15.13 22.85 -0.45
CA ASP A 778 -15.39 24.04 0.38
C ASP A 778 -14.51 24.05 1.66
N PRO A 779 -13.89 25.19 2.02
CA PRO A 779 -13.09 25.33 3.23
C PRO A 779 -13.79 24.87 4.52
N ALA A 780 -15.11 25.04 4.64
CA ALA A 780 -15.86 24.58 5.82
C ALA A 780 -15.81 23.06 5.98
N ILE A 781 -15.83 22.30 4.87
CA ILE A 781 -15.68 20.83 4.89
C ILE A 781 -14.26 20.47 5.33
N LEU A 782 -13.25 21.18 4.82
CA LEU A 782 -11.84 20.96 5.19
C LEU A 782 -11.60 21.22 6.68
N ASP A 783 -12.14 22.32 7.21
CA ASP A 783 -12.03 22.65 8.64
C ASP A 783 -12.82 21.68 9.52
N ARG A 784 -14.01 21.26 9.11
CA ARG A 784 -14.83 20.28 9.85
C ARG A 784 -14.15 18.91 9.93
N VAL A 785 -13.60 18.41 8.81
CA VAL A 785 -12.78 17.18 8.78
C VAL A 785 -11.53 17.32 9.65
N TRP A 786 -10.81 18.43 9.51
CA TRP A 786 -9.60 18.70 10.29
C TRP A 786 -9.86 18.71 11.81
N GLN A 787 -10.95 19.35 12.27
CA GLN A 787 -11.32 19.35 13.69
C GLN A 787 -11.64 17.93 14.21
N GLY A 788 -12.39 17.11 13.45
CA GLY A 788 -12.65 15.72 13.82
C GLY A 788 -11.36 14.89 13.93
N VAL A 789 -10.45 15.03 12.97
CA VAL A 789 -9.13 14.38 12.99
C VAL A 789 -8.31 14.79 14.21
N GLN A 790 -8.31 16.08 14.57
CA GLN A 790 -7.62 16.59 15.76
C GLN A 790 -8.19 16.05 17.08
N GLN A 791 -9.45 15.59 17.11
CA GLN A 791 -10.10 15.07 18.31
C GLN A 791 -9.81 13.58 18.60
N VAL A 792 -9.62 12.76 17.55
CA VAL A 792 -9.46 11.30 17.71
C VAL A 792 -8.04 10.77 17.43
N ARG A 793 -7.15 11.62 16.92
CA ARG A 793 -5.75 11.25 16.69
C ARG A 793 -5.08 10.79 17.99
N PRO A 794 -4.15 9.81 17.94
CA PRO A 794 -3.40 9.41 19.12
C PRO A 794 -2.57 10.58 19.68
N ALA A 795 -2.34 10.59 20.99
CA ALA A 795 -1.47 11.59 21.60
C ALA A 795 -0.04 11.50 21.02
N GLY A 796 0.56 12.66 20.73
CA GLY A 796 1.88 12.76 20.09
C GLY A 796 1.89 12.64 18.56
N ILE A 797 0.86 12.04 17.94
CA ILE A 797 0.78 11.91 16.48
C ILE A 797 0.40 13.24 15.84
N ARG A 798 1.28 13.79 15.00
CA ARG A 798 0.99 14.87 14.04
C ARG A 798 -0.02 14.35 13.01
N THR A 799 -0.84 15.23 12.45
CA THR A 799 -1.73 14.88 11.35
C THR A 799 -1.72 15.97 10.28
N MET A 800 -2.05 15.60 9.05
CA MET A 800 -2.23 16.52 7.92
C MET A 800 -3.56 16.26 7.22
N LEU A 801 -4.06 17.27 6.50
CA LEU A 801 -5.18 17.13 5.57
C LEU A 801 -4.72 17.62 4.19
N ALA A 802 -4.90 16.79 3.16
CA ALA A 802 -4.68 17.13 1.75
C ALA A 802 -5.95 17.00 0.92
N VAL A 803 -5.96 17.69 -0.22
CA VAL A 803 -6.90 17.50 -1.33
C VAL A 803 -6.07 17.17 -2.56
N GLU A 804 -6.27 15.98 -3.13
CA GLU A 804 -5.30 15.38 -4.04
C GLU A 804 -3.88 15.41 -3.43
N GLU A 805 -2.89 15.91 -4.16
CA GLU A 805 -1.49 15.98 -3.72
C GLU A 805 -1.15 17.30 -2.99
N ASN A 806 -2.15 18.14 -2.72
CA ASN A 806 -1.99 19.44 -2.06
C ASN A 806 -2.41 19.39 -0.58
N ILE A 807 -1.46 19.48 0.35
CA ILE A 807 -1.73 19.59 1.79
C ILE A 807 -2.35 20.96 2.11
N VAL A 808 -3.60 20.97 2.58
CA VAL A 808 -4.44 22.15 2.86
C VAL A 808 -4.56 22.49 4.36
N ARG A 809 -4.24 21.57 5.27
CA ARG A 809 -4.09 21.82 6.72
C ARG A 809 -2.93 21.01 7.29
N GLY A 810 -2.24 21.57 8.29
CA GLY A 810 -1.13 20.91 9.01
C GLY A 810 0.29 21.33 8.62
N LYS A 811 0.50 22.06 7.51
CA LYS A 811 1.84 22.50 7.07
C LYS A 811 2.60 23.41 8.07
N ASN A 812 1.90 24.18 8.90
CA ASN A 812 2.51 25.34 9.60
C ASN A 812 2.84 25.11 11.09
N ASN A 813 2.84 23.86 11.58
CA ASN A 813 3.23 23.54 12.96
C ASN A 813 4.67 23.01 13.04
N GLY A 814 5.65 23.93 13.05
CA GLY A 814 7.04 23.75 13.52
C GLY A 814 7.72 22.43 13.20
#